data_AF-A0A960IWM1-F1
#
_entry.id   AF-A0A960IWM1-F1
#
_cell.length_a   1.000
_cell.length_b   1.000
_cell.length_c   1.000
_cell.angle_alpha   90.00
_cell.angle_beta   90.00
_cell.angle_gamma   90.00
#
_symmetry.space_group_name_H-M   'P 1'
#
loop_
_entity.id
_entity.type
_entity.pdbx_description
1 polymer ?
#
loop_
_entity_poly.entity_id
_entity_poly.type
_entity_poly.pdbx_seq_one_letter_code
_entity_poly.pdbx_strand_id
1 'polypeptide(L)'
;MDAQVVEGAGALLVRSTDGWLSTPADGVEPVELDFSDVVAMLRASADQERAATGWEGLDPVRGDAFVEPPDSFVGLVRGGWFGIEGYGTGRALLDAVDLCLLDALVEVTAAAPLYDRADAVVRDRLGATPPSREEWGARLRRLVAHNRVRMIDEPPAPVAVVEPEAAPEAAPEPAPAPAPNTLWRRVRRALRPVKRLLRGAPAPAPVVEPEAAEPVAVAEPEAAPVPEAAPDHDAPASSDPFASSGGTGEPVRYLDSPRVGPEQAGRVPVYAVWQVEIGPLLSLGMLTAAARDHDGGRLEEHFEIRRPEDPASFLEDLRDREGPAVLLLSNYVWSIDHNLALAAEAKALNPDLVIVHGGPSTPKYADDCVRYFDEHAPLVDVTVRGEGEVTLPAVLAAIAPSLPEVDLGLLDGVEGLSYRDPATGAVVHNEDRERLSDLNVLPSPYLTGEFDHIAPEAWVCVIHETNRGCPYGCTFCDWGSSTLSRIRKFDLDRLTAEMEWAAERGIRAWAVADANFGIMSRDVEVASRIVDIRERTGVPSFFGFNVAKNTTKHLTDLVDRLVSANVTPYFTLALQTRDDETLDAIRRSNISTDHYVSLAASFRRRQLPLQADLMIGLPGQTVASFSDDLQFLMDHDVPARMWIAQLLPNAPINDPEYRAEHDVQSDEHSMIIATKSFTVEDRREMLRIRHAYTVFERYGLLRHVARFVQWDHGVPAMDLFLRVVELSREDPNRYPLLNWIVRYFDWFNVAPVGWGSFAAEVRRFVNQEFDVPLTPALDTVLALQVSLLPETGRTFPAEVDLDHDYVAYFRDNTYSLWTDGHNRPTGRPLGDYGPATFTVVGDPAGRCREGMRRPPDARNERMMEEFWLSGHWELDSPLVQNHSEVAAAGTYTALDDQVPDDLPPEPERASRVSENVRIRVAERAAV
;
A
#
# COMPACT_ATOMS: atom_id res chain seq x y z
N MET A 1 -7.21 46.24 12.73
CA MET A 1 -7.96 47.08 11.78
C MET A 1 -7.29 46.90 10.44
N ASP A 2 -7.69 45.83 9.75
CA ASP A 2 -7.21 45.47 8.43
C ASP A 2 -8.01 46.28 7.42
N ALA A 3 -7.40 47.31 6.85
CA ALA A 3 -7.98 48.07 5.75
C ALA A 3 -7.42 47.52 4.44
N GLN A 4 -8.28 46.98 3.59
CA GLN A 4 -7.93 46.66 2.20
C GLN A 4 -8.13 47.91 1.33
N VAL A 5 -7.05 48.35 0.68
CA VAL A 5 -7.03 49.48 -0.25
C VAL A 5 -7.09 48.93 -1.67
N VAL A 6 -8.08 49.36 -2.45
CA VAL A 6 -8.17 49.03 -3.87
C VAL A 6 -8.16 50.34 -4.66
N GLU A 7 -7.13 50.56 -5.48
CA GLU A 7 -7.05 51.71 -6.38
C GLU A 7 -7.69 51.39 -7.74
N GLY A 8 -8.67 52.20 -8.13
CA GLY A 8 -9.25 52.21 -9.47
C GLY A 8 -9.87 53.56 -9.80
N ALA A 9 -9.45 54.15 -10.94
CA ALA A 9 -10.03 55.34 -11.56
C ALA A 9 -10.04 56.66 -10.76
N GLY A 10 -8.97 56.98 -10.03
CA GLY A 10 -8.73 58.34 -9.51
C GLY A 10 -9.56 58.75 -8.28
N ALA A 11 -10.23 57.80 -7.62
CA ALA A 11 -10.78 57.97 -6.28
C ALA A 11 -10.48 56.72 -5.44
N LEU A 12 -10.18 56.93 -4.16
CA LEU A 12 -9.90 55.86 -3.19
C LEU A 12 -11.24 55.39 -2.59
N LEU A 13 -11.50 54.09 -2.57
CA LEU A 13 -12.67 53.51 -1.90
C LEU A 13 -12.22 52.67 -0.71
N VAL A 14 -12.74 52.99 0.46
CA VAL A 14 -12.36 52.37 1.75
C VAL A 14 -13.62 51.84 2.43
N ARG A 15 -13.64 50.54 2.73
CA ARG A 15 -14.74 49.93 3.49
C ARG A 15 -14.50 50.11 4.99
N SER A 16 -15.44 50.73 5.68
CA SER A 16 -15.47 50.81 7.14
C SER A 16 -16.42 49.74 7.71
N THR A 17 -16.51 49.63 9.04
CA THR A 17 -17.48 48.76 9.71
C THR A 17 -18.93 49.14 9.46
N ASP A 18 -19.20 50.38 9.04
CA ASP A 18 -20.55 50.96 8.97
C ASP A 18 -20.98 51.36 7.54
N GLY A 19 -20.08 51.29 6.54
CA GLY A 19 -20.39 51.65 5.13
C GLY A 19 -19.17 51.75 4.20
N TRP A 20 -19.39 52.14 2.93
CA TRP A 20 -18.31 52.38 1.95
C TRP A 20 -18.01 53.88 1.85
N LEU A 21 -16.74 54.26 1.94
CA LEU A 21 -16.29 55.66 1.87
C LEU A 21 -15.49 55.89 0.59
N SER A 22 -15.77 56.98 -0.13
CA SER A 22 -14.97 57.41 -1.28
C SER A 22 -14.25 58.73 -0.98
N THR A 23 -12.95 58.79 -1.30
CA THR A 23 -12.20 60.05 -1.31
C THR A 23 -11.72 60.38 -2.73
N PRO A 24 -12.15 61.51 -3.31
CA PRO A 24 -11.63 62.00 -4.59
C PRO A 24 -10.15 62.41 -4.48
N ALA A 25 -9.39 62.28 -5.57
CA ALA A 25 -7.93 62.51 -5.62
C ALA A 25 -7.46 63.94 -5.28
N ASP A 26 -8.38 64.89 -5.12
CA ASP A 26 -8.16 66.31 -4.89
C ASP A 26 -8.21 66.75 -3.41
N GLY A 27 -8.31 65.79 -2.48
CA GLY A 27 -7.94 66.01 -1.07
C GLY A 27 -9.01 66.65 -0.16
N VAL A 28 -10.30 66.45 -0.45
CA VAL A 28 -11.43 66.86 0.42
C VAL A 28 -11.99 65.64 1.17
N GLU A 29 -12.66 65.89 2.30
CA GLU A 29 -13.14 64.87 3.25
C GLU A 29 -13.99 63.74 2.63
N PRO A 30 -13.89 62.49 3.15
CA PRO A 30 -14.55 61.31 2.58
C PRO A 30 -16.07 61.44 2.57
N VAL A 31 -16.71 60.99 1.49
CA VAL A 31 -18.17 60.92 1.36
C VAL A 31 -18.63 59.46 1.45
N GLU A 32 -19.64 59.21 2.26
CA GLU A 32 -20.23 57.88 2.47
C GLU A 32 -21.17 57.54 1.31
N LEU A 33 -20.94 56.38 0.70
CA LEU A 33 -21.67 55.89 -0.47
C LEU A 33 -22.46 54.64 -0.10
N ASP A 34 -23.70 54.59 -0.57
CA ASP A 34 -24.52 53.39 -0.44
C ASP A 34 -24.15 52.36 -1.51
N PHE A 35 -24.37 51.08 -1.22
CA PHE A 35 -23.91 49.98 -2.08
C PHE A 35 -24.52 50.05 -3.51
N SER A 36 -25.72 50.61 -3.65
CA SER A 36 -26.37 50.85 -4.95
C SER A 36 -25.62 51.84 -5.83
N ASP A 37 -24.97 52.85 -5.25
CA ASP A 37 -24.23 53.88 -5.99
C ASP A 37 -22.86 53.35 -6.46
N VAL A 38 -22.24 52.47 -5.66
CA VAL A 38 -21.04 51.72 -6.04
C VAL A 38 -21.32 50.78 -7.21
N VAL A 39 -22.47 50.08 -7.19
CA VAL A 39 -22.91 49.22 -8.30
C VAL A 39 -23.24 50.03 -9.55
N ALA A 40 -23.82 51.22 -9.43
CA ALA A 40 -24.08 52.11 -10.56
C ALA A 40 -22.79 52.64 -11.21
N MET A 41 -21.76 52.97 -10.40
CA MET A 41 -20.44 53.38 -10.89
C MET A 41 -19.72 52.25 -11.64
N LEU A 42 -19.79 51.02 -11.12
CA LEU A 42 -19.17 49.85 -11.77
C LEU A 42 -19.89 49.49 -13.08
N ARG A 43 -21.22 49.63 -13.13
CA ARG A 43 -22.02 49.46 -14.37
C ARG A 43 -21.67 50.51 -15.42
N ALA A 44 -21.53 51.78 -15.05
CA ALA A 44 -21.17 52.85 -15.99
C ALA A 44 -19.77 52.65 -16.62
N SER A 45 -18.81 52.13 -15.84
CA SER A 45 -17.46 51.77 -16.32
C SER A 45 -17.50 50.57 -17.28
N ALA A 46 -18.29 49.55 -16.95
CA ALA A 46 -18.50 48.38 -17.81
C ALA A 46 -19.22 48.71 -19.14
N ASP A 47 -20.18 49.64 -19.13
CA ASP A 47 -20.88 50.07 -20.35
C ASP A 47 -19.97 50.91 -21.28
N GLN A 48 -19.01 51.66 -20.72
CA GLN A 48 -18.00 52.39 -21.48
C GLN A 48 -17.00 51.46 -22.19
N GLU A 49 -16.60 50.36 -21.54
CA GLU A 49 -15.74 49.34 -22.15
C GLU A 49 -16.49 48.41 -23.12
N ARG A 50 -17.78 48.11 -22.88
CA ARG A 50 -18.65 47.39 -23.85
C ARG A 50 -18.77 48.15 -25.18
N ALA A 51 -18.93 49.47 -25.13
CA ALA A 51 -18.97 50.32 -26.32
C ALA A 51 -17.63 50.36 -27.10
N ALA A 52 -16.51 50.03 -26.45
CA ALA A 52 -15.17 50.03 -27.05
C ALA A 52 -14.72 48.65 -27.59
N THR A 53 -15.29 47.56 -27.08
CA THR A 53 -14.83 46.19 -27.36
C THR A 53 -15.80 45.34 -28.19
N GLY A 54 -17.08 45.72 -28.30
CA GLY A 54 -18.06 45.10 -29.20
C GLY A 54 -18.60 43.74 -28.76
N TRP A 55 -18.45 43.37 -27.48
CA TRP A 55 -18.95 42.11 -26.91
C TRP A 55 -20.31 42.33 -26.23
N GLU A 56 -21.42 42.02 -26.93
CA GLU A 56 -22.79 42.27 -26.44
C GLU A 56 -23.45 41.06 -25.70
N GLY A 57 -22.72 40.01 -25.36
CA GLY A 57 -23.31 38.70 -25.02
C GLY A 57 -23.35 38.23 -23.55
N LEU A 58 -22.75 38.94 -22.58
CA LEU A 58 -22.65 38.46 -21.19
C LEU A 58 -23.23 39.46 -20.18
N ASP A 59 -24.32 39.08 -19.52
CA ASP A 59 -24.92 39.78 -18.38
C ASP A 59 -24.56 39.05 -17.07
N PRO A 60 -23.65 39.59 -16.25
CA PRO A 60 -23.12 38.88 -15.09
C PRO A 60 -24.00 38.98 -13.83
N VAL A 61 -25.20 39.58 -13.86
CA VAL A 61 -26.01 39.74 -12.63
C VAL A 61 -27.46 39.34 -12.84
N ARG A 62 -27.78 38.05 -12.62
CA ARG A 62 -29.16 37.63 -12.28
C ARG A 62 -29.34 37.72 -10.76
N GLY A 63 -30.24 38.60 -10.35
CA GLY A 63 -30.29 39.21 -9.02
C GLY A 63 -31.08 38.51 -7.92
N ASP A 64 -31.38 37.22 -7.99
CA ASP A 64 -32.27 36.60 -6.99
C ASP A 64 -31.72 35.26 -6.46
N ALA A 65 -30.65 35.33 -5.64
CA ALA A 65 -30.39 34.42 -4.50
C ALA A 65 -28.94 34.57 -4.02
N PHE A 66 -28.69 35.44 -3.04
CA PHE A 66 -27.50 35.31 -2.18
C PHE A 66 -27.91 35.59 -0.73
N VAL A 67 -27.90 34.54 0.07
CA VAL A 67 -27.77 34.61 1.53
C VAL A 67 -26.27 34.49 1.81
N GLU A 68 -25.74 35.36 2.67
CA GLU A 68 -24.32 35.45 3.05
C GLU A 68 -23.69 34.08 3.37
N PRO A 69 -22.42 33.86 2.95
CA PRO A 69 -21.36 33.73 3.97
C PRO A 69 -20.03 34.45 3.61
N PRO A 70 -19.11 34.59 4.59
CA PRO A 70 -17.83 35.30 4.45
C PRO A 70 -16.79 34.48 3.65
N ASP A 71 -15.72 35.15 3.22
CA ASP A 71 -14.46 34.57 2.65
C ASP A 71 -14.31 34.54 1.12
N SER A 72 -14.36 35.72 0.47
CA SER A 72 -13.95 35.88 -0.94
C SER A 72 -12.98 37.06 -1.13
N PHE A 73 -11.86 36.83 -1.83
CA PHE A 73 -10.92 37.86 -2.29
C PHE A 73 -10.98 37.99 -3.82
N VAL A 74 -10.93 39.22 -4.32
CA VAL A 74 -10.91 39.54 -5.77
C VAL A 74 -9.69 40.41 -6.04
N GLY A 75 -8.84 40.01 -6.99
CA GLY A 75 -7.60 40.72 -7.34
C GLY A 75 -7.45 40.94 -8.84
N LEU A 76 -6.90 42.09 -9.23
CA LEU A 76 -6.76 42.55 -10.61
C LEU A 76 -5.35 42.26 -11.17
N VAL A 77 -5.25 41.59 -12.32
CA VAL A 77 -4.06 41.62 -13.19
C VAL A 77 -4.51 42.03 -14.58
N ARG A 78 -3.75 42.89 -15.26
CA ARG A 78 -4.12 43.49 -16.56
C ARG A 78 -4.50 42.41 -17.58
N GLY A 79 -5.80 42.25 -17.84
CA GLY A 79 -6.34 41.44 -18.94
C GLY A 79 -7.69 40.75 -18.70
N GLY A 80 -8.13 40.54 -17.45
CA GLY A 80 -9.42 39.90 -17.16
C GLY A 80 -9.67 39.64 -15.68
N TRP A 81 -10.93 39.39 -15.31
CA TRP A 81 -11.33 39.01 -13.95
C TRP A 81 -11.13 37.50 -13.72
N PHE A 82 -10.73 37.12 -12.51
CA PHE A 82 -10.97 35.77 -11.99
C PHE A 82 -11.48 35.83 -10.54
N GLY A 83 -12.27 34.82 -10.15
CA GLY A 83 -12.75 34.61 -8.78
C GLY A 83 -12.44 33.18 -8.36
N ILE A 84 -12.11 32.97 -7.09
CA ILE A 84 -11.90 31.64 -6.50
C ILE A 84 -12.92 31.50 -5.36
N GLU A 85 -13.75 30.46 -5.44
CA GLU A 85 -14.64 30.04 -4.35
C GLU A 85 -13.97 28.96 -3.49
N GLY A 86 -13.96 29.19 -2.17
CA GLY A 86 -13.97 28.16 -1.12
C GLY A 86 -12.67 27.41 -0.80
N TYR A 87 -12.00 27.79 0.30
CA TYR A 87 -11.16 26.85 1.05
C TYR A 87 -11.24 27.10 2.56
N GLY A 88 -11.78 26.12 3.28
CA GLY A 88 -11.84 26.09 4.74
C GLY A 88 -10.51 25.66 5.37
N THR A 89 -10.13 26.39 6.41
CA THR A 89 -9.15 26.07 7.46
C THR A 89 -7.68 25.83 7.06
N GLY A 90 -6.89 26.90 7.13
CA GLY A 90 -5.77 26.93 8.08
C GLY A 90 -4.46 26.22 7.70
N ARG A 91 -4.01 26.31 6.44
CA ARG A 91 -2.57 26.18 6.07
C ARG A 91 -2.22 26.72 4.67
N ALA A 92 -3.23 27.14 3.91
CA ALA A 92 -3.16 27.47 2.48
C ALA A 92 -2.50 28.82 2.10
N LEU A 93 -1.96 29.61 3.05
CA LEU A 93 -1.38 30.91 2.70
C LEU A 93 0.01 30.82 2.03
N LEU A 94 0.69 29.68 2.14
CA LEU A 94 2.00 29.45 1.51
C LEU A 94 1.91 28.78 0.12
N ASP A 95 0.79 28.12 -0.21
CA ASP A 95 0.64 27.38 -1.47
C ASP A 95 0.04 28.24 -2.60
N ALA A 96 -0.77 29.25 -2.29
CA ALA A 96 -1.45 30.08 -3.30
C ALA A 96 -0.52 31.11 -3.99
N VAL A 97 0.55 31.56 -3.32
CA VAL A 97 1.49 32.56 -3.86
C VAL A 97 2.43 31.95 -4.92
N ASP A 98 2.79 30.67 -4.77
CA ASP A 98 3.63 29.96 -5.73
C ASP A 98 2.84 29.48 -6.97
N LEU A 99 1.54 29.17 -6.82
CA LEU A 99 0.66 28.78 -7.93
C LEU A 99 0.28 29.96 -8.84
N CYS A 100 0.04 31.16 -8.30
CA CYS A 100 -0.22 32.37 -9.10
C CYS A 100 1.02 32.83 -9.91
N LEU A 101 2.24 32.48 -9.45
CA LEU A 101 3.48 32.71 -10.21
C LEU A 101 3.62 31.74 -11.38
N LEU A 102 3.13 30.51 -11.23
CA LEU A 102 3.14 29.47 -12.27
C LEU A 102 2.22 29.82 -13.45
N ASP A 103 0.98 30.28 -13.19
CA ASP A 103 0.04 30.61 -14.27
C ASP A 103 0.42 31.89 -15.04
N ALA A 104 0.98 32.91 -14.37
CA ALA A 104 1.52 34.09 -15.05
C ALA A 104 2.77 33.79 -15.91
N LEU A 105 3.44 32.65 -15.69
CA LEU A 105 4.62 32.20 -16.43
C LEU A 105 4.28 31.27 -17.61
N VAL A 106 3.12 30.60 -17.58
CA VAL A 106 2.66 29.67 -18.64
C VAL A 106 2.21 30.42 -19.90
N GLU A 107 1.62 31.62 -19.79
CA GLU A 107 1.25 32.41 -20.97
C GLU A 107 2.44 33.08 -21.68
N VAL A 108 3.61 33.22 -21.04
CA VAL A 108 4.69 34.09 -21.55
C VAL A 108 5.85 33.34 -22.22
N THR A 109 6.06 32.04 -21.99
CA THR A 109 7.29 31.38 -22.50
C THR A 109 7.08 30.05 -23.20
N ALA A 110 7.22 30.06 -24.53
CA ALA A 110 7.58 28.87 -25.29
C ALA A 110 9.00 28.41 -24.91
N ALA A 111 9.12 27.11 -24.65
CA ALA A 111 10.34 26.29 -24.58
C ALA A 111 11.22 26.35 -23.31
N ALA A 112 11.35 25.16 -22.68
CA ALA A 112 12.58 24.39 -22.37
C ALA A 112 13.38 24.52 -21.05
N PRO A 113 13.82 25.66 -20.48
CA PRO A 113 14.83 25.62 -19.40
C PRO A 113 14.26 25.73 -17.97
N LEU A 114 12.95 25.57 -17.77
CA LEU A 114 12.33 25.63 -16.43
C LEU A 114 12.42 24.29 -15.67
N TYR A 115 12.46 23.17 -16.40
CA TYR A 115 12.68 21.84 -15.84
C TYR A 115 14.05 21.70 -15.16
N ASP A 116 15.10 22.25 -15.77
CA ASP A 116 16.46 22.24 -15.21
C ASP A 116 16.59 23.08 -13.93
N ARG A 117 15.68 24.04 -13.71
CA ARG A 117 15.69 24.90 -12.51
C ARG A 117 14.91 24.32 -11.34
N ALA A 118 13.79 23.63 -11.59
CA ALA A 118 13.10 22.86 -10.56
C ALA A 118 13.95 21.67 -10.08
N ASP A 119 14.63 20.99 -11.02
CA ASP A 119 15.56 19.90 -10.71
C ASP A 119 16.82 20.40 -9.97
N ALA A 120 17.30 21.61 -10.27
CA ALA A 120 18.39 22.25 -9.53
C ALA A 120 18.01 22.61 -8.08
N VAL A 121 16.78 23.07 -7.82
CA VAL A 121 16.30 23.38 -6.45
C VAL A 121 16.11 22.12 -5.60
N VAL A 122 15.74 20.99 -6.23
CA VAL A 122 15.65 19.68 -5.58
C VAL A 122 17.05 19.09 -5.31
N ARG A 123 18.01 19.23 -6.23
CA ARG A 123 19.42 18.85 -6.00
C ARG A 123 20.12 19.72 -4.94
N ASP A 124 19.78 21.01 -4.85
CA ASP A 124 20.33 21.95 -3.86
C ASP A 124 19.93 21.58 -2.41
N ARG A 125 18.84 20.83 -2.23
CA ARG A 125 18.44 20.25 -0.94
C ARG A 125 19.27 19.02 -0.51
N LEU A 126 20.17 18.50 -1.35
CA LEU A 126 20.96 17.27 -1.10
C LEU A 126 22.50 17.48 -0.96
N GLY A 127 22.97 18.72 -0.76
CA GLY A 127 24.20 19.01 -0.02
C GLY A 127 25.53 19.16 -0.78
N ALA A 128 25.81 20.36 -1.31
CA ALA A 128 27.15 20.98 -1.37
C ALA A 128 27.06 22.47 -1.78
N THR A 129 27.91 23.34 -1.21
CA THR A 129 27.71 24.80 -1.10
C THR A 129 27.90 25.60 -2.41
N PRO A 130 26.97 26.51 -2.80
CA PRO A 130 27.05 27.33 -4.02
C PRO A 130 27.62 28.77 -3.82
N PRO A 131 28.00 29.48 -4.93
CA PRO A 131 28.70 30.77 -4.90
C PRO A 131 27.80 31.96 -4.50
N SER A 132 28.44 33.08 -4.13
CA SER A 132 27.77 34.16 -3.40
C SER A 132 26.81 35.01 -4.25
N ARG A 133 25.84 35.64 -3.58
CA ARG A 133 24.80 36.53 -4.15
C ARG A 133 25.37 37.67 -5.02
N GLU A 134 26.62 38.06 -4.80
CA GLU A 134 27.30 39.11 -5.53
C GLU A 134 27.85 38.64 -6.90
N GLU A 135 28.30 37.38 -6.98
CA GLU A 135 28.74 36.73 -8.22
C GLU A 135 27.55 36.46 -9.17
N TRP A 136 26.39 36.11 -8.59
CA TRP A 136 25.14 36.00 -9.34
C TRP A 136 24.67 37.35 -9.89
N GLY A 137 24.76 38.42 -9.09
CA GLY A 137 24.40 39.78 -9.52
C GLY A 137 25.31 40.32 -10.64
N ALA A 138 26.60 39.97 -10.66
CA ALA A 138 27.53 40.38 -11.70
C ALA A 138 27.30 39.67 -13.05
N ARG A 139 26.94 38.38 -13.02
CA ARG A 139 26.61 37.60 -14.23
C ARG A 139 25.30 38.03 -14.89
N LEU A 140 24.27 38.28 -14.10
CA LEU A 140 22.98 38.80 -14.58
C LEU A 140 23.11 40.17 -15.25
N ARG A 141 23.93 41.08 -14.68
CA ARG A 141 24.18 42.41 -15.26
C ARG A 141 24.93 42.36 -16.60
N ARG A 142 25.77 41.35 -16.85
CA ARG A 142 26.47 41.14 -18.15
C ARG A 142 25.54 40.61 -19.24
N LEU A 143 24.55 39.79 -18.89
CA LEU A 143 23.57 39.24 -19.81
C LEU A 143 22.54 40.30 -20.25
N VAL A 144 22.09 41.15 -19.31
CA VAL A 144 21.21 42.30 -19.62
C VAL A 144 21.92 43.33 -20.52
N ALA A 145 23.23 43.46 -20.43
CA ALA A 145 24.01 44.38 -21.26
C ALA A 145 24.11 43.96 -22.75
N HIS A 146 23.85 42.68 -23.09
CA HIS A 146 24.01 42.15 -24.45
C HIS A 146 22.77 42.25 -25.36
N ASN A 147 21.57 42.51 -24.82
CA ASN A 147 20.32 42.58 -25.61
C ASN A 147 19.61 43.93 -25.51
N ARG A 148 20.36 45.02 -25.67
CA ARG A 148 19.85 46.41 -25.62
C ARG A 148 18.60 46.61 -26.50
N VAL A 149 17.42 46.83 -25.90
CA VAL A 149 16.40 47.69 -26.50
C VAL A 149 15.77 48.61 -25.45
N ARG A 150 16.02 49.91 -25.60
CA ARG A 150 14.95 50.93 -25.57
C ARG A 150 15.23 51.89 -26.73
N MET A 151 14.21 52.17 -27.54
CA MET A 151 14.34 53.03 -28.72
C MET A 151 14.55 54.49 -28.33
N ILE A 152 15.51 55.16 -28.97
CA ILE A 152 15.62 56.62 -29.08
C ILE A 152 16.20 56.95 -30.47
N ASP A 153 15.63 57.96 -31.13
CA ASP A 153 15.91 58.39 -32.51
C ASP A 153 17.18 59.30 -32.60
N GLU A 154 18.21 58.84 -33.35
CA GLU A 154 19.44 59.52 -33.86
C GLU A 154 20.76 59.60 -33.03
N PRO A 155 21.97 59.62 -33.68
CA PRO A 155 23.26 59.21 -33.07
C PRO A 155 24.27 60.35 -32.80
N PRO A 156 25.30 60.10 -31.95
CA PRO A 156 26.63 60.64 -32.23
C PRO A 156 27.80 59.62 -32.11
N ALA A 157 28.91 60.00 -32.74
CA ALA A 157 30.03 59.21 -33.26
C ALA A 157 31.14 58.81 -32.22
N PRO A 158 32.12 57.95 -32.60
CA PRO A 158 32.89 57.09 -31.68
C PRO A 158 34.28 57.65 -31.30
N VAL A 159 34.90 57.17 -30.21
CA VAL A 159 36.38 57.10 -30.09
C VAL A 159 36.88 55.91 -29.23
N ALA A 160 37.86 55.24 -29.85
CA ALA A 160 38.88 54.21 -29.54
C ALA A 160 39.18 53.62 -28.14
N VAL A 161 39.62 52.35 -28.25
CA VAL A 161 40.10 51.35 -27.28
C VAL A 161 41.62 51.44 -27.05
N VAL A 162 42.09 50.93 -25.91
CA VAL A 162 43.47 50.39 -25.74
C VAL A 162 43.41 49.02 -25.04
N GLU A 163 44.07 48.01 -25.61
CA GLU A 163 44.21 46.62 -25.14
C GLU A 163 45.26 46.45 -24.00
N PRO A 164 45.41 45.28 -23.35
CA PRO A 164 46.32 44.24 -23.91
C PRO A 164 46.01 42.74 -23.60
N GLU A 165 46.49 41.87 -24.52
CA GLU A 165 47.24 40.59 -24.41
C GLU A 165 46.86 39.49 -23.38
N ALA A 166 47.07 38.18 -23.56
CA ALA A 166 47.34 37.24 -24.66
C ALA A 166 47.26 35.80 -24.06
N ALA A 167 46.87 34.80 -24.85
CA ALA A 167 46.66 33.40 -24.45
C ALA A 167 47.90 32.50 -24.59
N PRO A 168 47.80 31.22 -24.16
CA PRO A 168 48.27 30.12 -25.00
C PRO A 168 47.25 28.96 -25.18
N GLU A 169 47.59 28.08 -26.13
CA GLU A 169 46.74 27.35 -27.09
C GLU A 169 46.22 25.93 -26.75
N ALA A 170 45.05 25.66 -27.35
CA ALA A 170 44.42 24.48 -27.99
C ALA A 170 45.04 23.05 -28.04
N ALA A 171 44.15 22.03 -27.92
CA ALA A 171 43.85 20.92 -28.87
C ALA A 171 42.82 19.91 -28.26
N PRO A 172 42.22 18.94 -29.00
CA PRO A 172 41.40 19.00 -30.23
C PRO A 172 39.96 18.43 -30.04
N GLU A 173 39.05 18.66 -31.01
CA GLU A 173 37.63 18.24 -31.00
C GLU A 173 37.40 16.71 -31.12
N PRO A 174 36.41 16.12 -30.43
CA PRO A 174 35.86 14.80 -30.74
C PRO A 174 34.68 14.86 -31.74
N ALA A 175 34.58 13.80 -32.55
CA ALA A 175 33.66 13.63 -33.68
C ALA A 175 32.15 13.65 -33.31
N PRO A 176 31.25 13.98 -34.27
CA PRO A 176 29.83 14.13 -34.00
C PRO A 176 29.13 12.78 -33.74
N ALA A 177 28.25 12.78 -32.74
CA ALA A 177 27.41 11.65 -32.35
C ALA A 177 26.39 11.28 -33.45
N PRO A 178 26.05 9.99 -33.61
CA PRO A 178 25.06 9.54 -34.59
C PRO A 178 23.62 9.89 -34.17
N ALA A 179 22.79 10.21 -35.15
CA ALA A 179 21.38 10.57 -34.98
C ALA A 179 20.50 9.42 -34.43
N PRO A 180 19.41 9.72 -33.70
CA PRO A 180 18.58 8.72 -33.02
C PRO A 180 17.81 7.76 -33.96
N ASN A 181 18.05 6.46 -33.74
CA ASN A 181 17.16 5.30 -33.85
C ASN A 181 16.10 5.20 -34.98
N THR A 182 16.53 5.32 -36.24
CA THR A 182 15.75 4.83 -37.40
C THR A 182 15.98 3.33 -37.71
N LEU A 183 16.99 2.70 -37.10
CA LEU A 183 17.34 1.30 -37.36
C LEU A 183 16.30 0.33 -36.77
N TRP A 184 15.79 0.61 -35.57
CA TRP A 184 14.87 -0.28 -34.85
C TRP A 184 13.46 -0.33 -35.45
N ARG A 185 12.96 0.80 -35.98
CA ARG A 185 11.72 0.85 -36.76
C ARG A 185 11.84 0.10 -38.11
N ARG A 186 13.02 0.11 -38.74
CA ARG A 186 13.27 -0.62 -39.99
C ARG A 186 13.41 -2.13 -39.77
N VAL A 187 14.04 -2.57 -38.68
CA VAL A 187 14.15 -4.00 -38.32
C VAL A 187 12.78 -4.59 -37.96
N ARG A 188 11.95 -3.91 -37.15
CA ARG A 188 10.58 -4.38 -36.83
C ARG A 188 9.67 -4.51 -38.06
N ARG A 189 9.81 -3.61 -39.05
CA ARG A 189 9.02 -3.64 -40.29
C ARG A 189 9.51 -4.72 -41.26
N ALA A 190 10.81 -5.01 -41.28
CA ALA A 190 11.42 -6.07 -42.10
C ALA A 190 11.16 -7.49 -41.57
N LEU A 191 10.90 -7.67 -40.25
CA LEU A 191 10.65 -8.99 -39.65
C LEU A 191 9.17 -9.43 -39.66
N ARG A 192 8.22 -8.55 -40.03
CA ARG A 192 6.78 -8.89 -40.14
C ARG A 192 6.46 -10.01 -41.14
N PRO A 193 7.11 -10.13 -42.31
CA PRO A 193 6.87 -11.25 -43.23
C PRO A 193 7.43 -12.59 -42.72
N VAL A 194 8.54 -12.57 -41.97
CA VAL A 194 9.20 -13.77 -41.42
C VAL A 194 8.34 -14.42 -40.33
N LYS A 195 7.69 -13.62 -39.47
CA LYS A 195 6.72 -14.10 -38.46
C LYS A 195 5.46 -14.72 -39.07
N ARG A 196 5.10 -14.38 -40.33
CA ARG A 196 3.97 -15.00 -41.05
C ARG A 196 4.34 -16.34 -41.69
N LEU A 197 5.59 -16.53 -42.12
CA LEU A 197 6.10 -17.79 -42.67
C LEU A 197 6.31 -18.87 -41.59
N LEU A 198 6.62 -18.48 -40.35
CA LEU A 198 6.82 -19.41 -39.23
C LEU A 198 5.51 -19.95 -38.62
N ARG A 199 4.34 -19.38 -38.96
CA ARG A 199 3.02 -19.88 -38.52
C ARG A 199 2.41 -20.93 -39.46
N GLY A 200 3.11 -21.33 -40.53
CA GLY A 200 2.64 -22.29 -41.53
C GLY A 200 3.39 -23.63 -41.56
N ALA A 201 4.29 -23.90 -40.61
CA ALA A 201 4.98 -25.18 -40.56
C ALA A 201 4.08 -26.26 -39.90
N PRO A 202 3.90 -27.44 -40.52
CA PRO A 202 3.14 -28.52 -39.92
C PRO A 202 3.85 -29.05 -38.65
N ALA A 203 3.05 -29.36 -37.63
CA ALA A 203 3.53 -29.90 -36.36
C ALA A 203 4.39 -31.18 -36.57
N PRO A 204 5.47 -31.36 -35.80
CA PRO A 204 6.19 -32.63 -35.79
C PRO A 204 5.28 -33.74 -35.24
N ALA A 205 5.40 -34.94 -35.82
CA ALA A 205 4.64 -36.13 -35.45
C ALA A 205 4.82 -36.49 -33.96
N PRO A 206 3.79 -37.06 -33.30
CA PRO A 206 3.83 -37.40 -31.89
C PRO A 206 4.93 -38.43 -31.60
N VAL A 207 5.73 -38.15 -30.58
CA VAL A 207 6.69 -39.08 -30.02
C VAL A 207 5.91 -40.17 -29.27
N VAL A 208 6.25 -41.42 -29.57
CA VAL A 208 5.70 -42.64 -28.99
C VAL A 208 5.97 -42.67 -27.48
N GLU A 209 4.92 -42.78 -26.67
CA GLU A 209 5.01 -43.02 -25.23
C GLU A 209 5.60 -44.42 -24.94
N PRO A 210 6.49 -44.57 -23.94
CA PRO A 210 6.88 -45.89 -23.45
C PRO A 210 5.74 -46.50 -22.61
N GLU A 211 5.52 -47.80 -22.84
CA GLU A 211 4.47 -48.65 -22.29
C GLU A 211 4.31 -48.58 -20.76
N ALA A 212 3.04 -48.63 -20.35
CA ALA A 212 2.58 -48.66 -18.96
C ALA A 212 3.14 -49.86 -18.17
N ALA A 213 3.69 -49.59 -16.99
CA ALA A 213 3.90 -50.60 -15.96
C ALA A 213 2.58 -50.91 -15.24
N GLU A 214 2.31 -52.20 -15.05
CA GLU A 214 1.08 -52.77 -14.49
C GLU A 214 0.74 -52.26 -13.08
N PRO A 215 -0.56 -52.09 -12.74
CA PRO A 215 -0.98 -51.72 -11.39
C PRO A 215 -0.93 -52.92 -10.44
N VAL A 216 -0.21 -52.76 -9.34
CA VAL A 216 -0.25 -53.69 -8.20
C VAL A 216 -1.57 -53.52 -7.44
N ALA A 217 -2.31 -54.61 -7.31
CA ALA A 217 -3.60 -54.69 -6.63
C ALA A 217 -3.49 -54.33 -5.14
N VAL A 218 -4.33 -53.40 -4.68
CA VAL A 218 -4.58 -53.14 -3.25
C VAL A 218 -5.94 -53.73 -2.91
N ALA A 219 -5.95 -54.64 -1.94
CA ALA A 219 -7.12 -55.37 -1.47
C ALA A 219 -8.10 -54.47 -0.70
N GLU A 220 -9.40 -54.69 -0.93
CA GLU A 220 -10.52 -54.10 -0.19
C GLU A 220 -10.55 -54.59 1.26
N PRO A 221 -10.87 -53.75 2.26
CA PRO A 221 -11.24 -54.22 3.59
C PRO A 221 -12.74 -54.49 3.69
N GLU A 222 -13.06 -55.69 4.18
CA GLU A 222 -14.39 -56.25 4.41
C GLU A 222 -15.23 -55.44 5.42
N ALA A 223 -16.54 -55.42 5.18
CA ALA A 223 -17.56 -54.90 6.09
C ALA A 223 -18.11 -55.99 7.01
N ALA A 224 -18.21 -55.70 8.33
CA ALA A 224 -19.14 -56.35 9.28
C ALA A 224 -19.13 -55.61 10.64
N PRO A 225 -20.08 -55.83 11.56
CA PRO A 225 -21.54 -55.72 11.41
C PRO A 225 -22.18 -54.85 12.52
N VAL A 226 -23.43 -54.45 12.33
CA VAL A 226 -24.31 -53.79 13.32
C VAL A 226 -24.85 -54.81 14.34
N PRO A 227 -24.99 -54.44 15.63
CA PRO A 227 -26.03 -55.04 16.48
C PRO A 227 -26.97 -54.02 17.15
N GLU A 228 -28.21 -54.49 17.35
CA GLU A 228 -29.44 -53.82 17.80
C GLU A 228 -29.57 -53.59 19.33
N ALA A 229 -30.59 -52.79 19.69
CA ALA A 229 -31.14 -52.40 21.02
C ALA A 229 -31.50 -53.59 21.96
N ALA A 230 -31.77 -53.50 23.28
CA ALA A 230 -32.34 -52.52 24.25
C ALA A 230 -31.96 -53.01 25.71
N PRO A 231 -32.49 -52.60 26.91
CA PRO A 231 -33.69 -51.81 27.26
C PRO A 231 -33.59 -50.79 28.45
N ASP A 232 -34.75 -50.24 28.79
CA ASP A 232 -35.18 -49.16 29.69
C ASP A 232 -34.86 -49.19 31.22
N HIS A 233 -34.91 -47.96 31.77
CA HIS A 233 -35.26 -47.48 33.13
C HIS A 233 -34.38 -47.79 34.37
N ASP A 234 -33.73 -46.74 34.91
CA ASP A 234 -34.12 -46.06 36.17
C ASP A 234 -33.12 -44.93 36.55
N ALA A 235 -33.63 -43.71 36.78
CA ALA A 235 -32.93 -42.58 37.41
C ALA A 235 -32.96 -42.75 38.97
N PRO A 236 -32.15 -42.06 39.81
CA PRO A 236 -31.59 -40.71 39.60
C PRO A 236 -30.17 -40.41 40.18
N ALA A 237 -29.58 -39.30 39.72
CA ALA A 237 -28.93 -38.20 40.50
C ALA A 237 -27.76 -37.54 39.74
N SER A 238 -27.86 -36.22 39.56
CA SER A 238 -26.83 -35.17 39.34
C SER A 238 -25.40 -35.61 39.00
N SER A 239 -24.74 -35.14 37.94
CA SER A 239 -24.57 -33.73 37.55
C SER A 239 -24.16 -33.63 36.07
N ASP A 240 -24.91 -32.87 35.29
CA ASP A 240 -24.56 -32.48 33.91
C ASP A 240 -23.72 -31.19 33.95
N PRO A 241 -22.47 -31.18 33.42
CA PRO A 241 -21.65 -29.97 33.32
C PRO A 241 -22.07 -29.01 32.20
N PHE A 242 -23.13 -29.31 31.43
CA PHE A 242 -23.57 -28.51 30.27
C PHE A 242 -25.01 -27.97 30.38
N ALA A 243 -25.55 -27.86 31.59
CA ALA A 243 -26.83 -27.18 31.82
C ALA A 243 -26.68 -25.65 31.72
N SER A 244 -26.95 -25.13 30.53
CA SER A 244 -27.38 -23.76 30.22
C SER A 244 -26.69 -22.62 31.00
N SER A 245 -25.62 -22.06 30.44
CA SER A 245 -25.27 -20.64 30.63
C SER A 245 -25.54 -19.89 29.33
N GLY A 246 -26.77 -19.38 29.18
CA GLY A 246 -26.93 -18.12 28.47
C GLY A 246 -26.02 -17.09 29.13
N GLY A 247 -25.32 -16.28 28.33
CA GLY A 247 -24.23 -15.38 28.72
C GLY A 247 -24.18 -15.01 30.20
N THR A 248 -23.30 -15.67 30.95
CA THR A 248 -22.94 -15.23 32.30
C THR A 248 -21.97 -14.08 32.15
N GLY A 249 -22.49 -12.86 32.23
CA GLY A 249 -21.72 -11.63 32.33
C GLY A 249 -20.98 -11.50 33.66
N GLU A 250 -20.05 -12.41 33.94
CA GLU A 250 -18.91 -12.03 34.77
C GLU A 250 -17.94 -11.25 33.87
N PRO A 251 -17.55 -10.01 34.25
CA PRO A 251 -16.56 -9.28 33.48
C PRO A 251 -15.26 -10.09 33.45
N VAL A 252 -14.66 -10.23 32.27
CA VAL A 252 -13.31 -10.80 32.13
C VAL A 252 -12.41 -10.09 33.12
N ARG A 253 -11.85 -10.84 34.06
CA ARG A 253 -10.92 -10.28 35.05
C ARG A 253 -9.56 -10.21 34.42
N TYR A 254 -9.14 -8.99 34.13
CA TYR A 254 -7.77 -8.71 33.73
C TYR A 254 -6.86 -8.79 34.95
N LEU A 255 -5.64 -9.27 34.74
CA LEU A 255 -4.61 -9.20 35.77
C LEU A 255 -4.10 -7.76 35.86
N ASP A 256 -3.90 -7.27 37.08
CA ASP A 256 -3.51 -5.87 37.32
C ASP A 256 -2.05 -5.55 36.95
N SER A 257 -1.23 -6.58 36.66
CA SER A 257 0.21 -6.42 36.42
C SER A 257 0.78 -7.49 35.49
N PRO A 258 1.78 -7.13 34.66
CA PRO A 258 2.60 -8.11 33.93
C PRO A 258 3.49 -8.95 34.86
N ARG A 259 3.68 -8.52 36.12
CA ARG A 259 4.44 -9.27 37.12
C ARG A 259 3.65 -10.49 37.61
N VAL A 260 4.34 -11.61 37.80
CA VAL A 260 3.73 -12.87 38.30
C VAL A 260 4.06 -13.06 39.77
N GLY A 261 3.15 -12.63 40.65
CA GLY A 261 3.32 -12.72 42.10
C GLY A 261 4.05 -11.50 42.70
N PRO A 262 4.30 -11.51 44.03
CA PRO A 262 5.01 -10.43 44.70
C PRO A 262 6.50 -10.43 44.33
N GLU A 263 7.12 -9.25 44.37
CA GLU A 263 8.56 -9.10 44.19
C GLU A 263 9.34 -9.96 45.19
N GLN A 264 10.29 -10.73 44.67
CA GLN A 264 11.17 -11.58 45.49
C GLN A 264 12.61 -11.14 45.32
N ALA A 265 13.23 -10.73 46.43
CA ALA A 265 14.63 -10.31 46.44
C ALA A 265 15.55 -11.43 45.94
N GLY A 266 16.46 -11.09 45.03
CA GLY A 266 17.46 -12.01 44.47
C GLY A 266 17.09 -12.67 43.15
N ARG A 267 15.85 -12.50 42.65
CA ARG A 267 15.49 -12.95 41.30
C ARG A 267 15.82 -11.90 40.24
N VAL A 268 16.35 -12.35 39.11
CA VAL A 268 16.69 -11.50 37.97
C VAL A 268 15.47 -11.33 37.06
N PRO A 269 15.00 -10.10 36.79
CA PRO A 269 13.84 -9.90 35.94
C PRO A 269 14.17 -10.24 34.49
N VAL A 270 13.21 -10.89 33.82
CA VAL A 270 13.24 -11.14 32.38
C VAL A 270 12.05 -10.40 31.77
N TYR A 271 12.35 -9.35 31.01
CA TYR A 271 11.37 -8.50 30.34
C TYR A 271 11.16 -8.95 28.90
N ALA A 272 9.90 -9.01 28.47
CA ALA A 272 9.54 -9.22 27.08
C ALA A 272 8.69 -8.04 26.62
N VAL A 273 9.18 -7.26 25.66
CA VAL A 273 8.58 -5.94 25.36
C VAL A 273 8.11 -5.89 23.92
N TRP A 274 6.82 -5.55 23.72
CA TRP A 274 6.27 -5.29 22.38
C TRP A 274 6.29 -3.80 22.05
N GLN A 275 5.98 -3.46 20.80
CA GLN A 275 5.77 -2.07 20.35
C GLN A 275 4.27 -1.76 20.33
N VAL A 276 3.88 -0.58 20.83
CA VAL A 276 2.46 -0.20 20.99
C VAL A 276 1.75 -0.08 19.65
N GLU A 277 2.47 0.34 18.61
CA GLU A 277 1.95 0.51 17.24
C GLU A 277 1.62 -0.83 16.56
N ILE A 278 2.28 -1.91 16.99
CA ILE A 278 2.08 -3.27 16.46
C ILE A 278 1.08 -4.04 17.33
N GLY A 279 1.11 -3.79 18.63
CA GLY A 279 0.36 -4.53 19.64
C GLY A 279 1.08 -5.81 20.10
N PRO A 280 0.40 -6.63 20.91
CA PRO A 280 1.00 -7.82 21.50
C PRO A 280 1.49 -8.86 20.50
N LEU A 281 2.75 -9.29 20.68
CA LEU A 281 3.39 -10.28 19.83
C LEU A 281 3.21 -11.71 20.37
N LEU A 282 2.63 -12.59 19.55
CA LEU A 282 2.51 -14.02 19.87
C LEU A 282 3.87 -14.64 20.23
N SER A 283 4.93 -14.28 19.50
CA SER A 283 6.28 -14.82 19.73
C SER A 283 6.78 -14.56 21.16
N LEU A 284 6.62 -13.34 21.67
CA LEU A 284 7.05 -13.00 23.02
C LEU A 284 6.24 -13.75 24.09
N GLY A 285 4.93 -13.90 23.91
CA GLY A 285 4.11 -14.72 24.80
C GLY A 285 4.52 -16.19 24.79
N MET A 286 4.79 -16.76 23.61
CA MET A 286 5.27 -18.14 23.49
C MET A 286 6.62 -18.32 24.22
N LEU A 287 7.52 -17.35 24.11
CA LEU A 287 8.82 -17.35 24.79
C LEU A 287 8.69 -17.27 26.31
N THR A 288 7.86 -16.35 26.84
CA THR A 288 7.68 -16.22 28.30
C THR A 288 6.95 -17.44 28.88
N ALA A 289 5.94 -17.96 28.17
CA ALA A 289 5.25 -19.19 28.57
C ALA A 289 6.22 -20.38 28.61
N ALA A 290 7.05 -20.56 27.58
CA ALA A 290 8.01 -21.66 27.52
C ALA A 290 9.11 -21.55 28.59
N ALA A 291 9.61 -20.33 28.85
CA ALA A 291 10.56 -20.09 29.93
C ALA A 291 9.94 -20.38 31.31
N ARG A 292 8.67 -20.00 31.53
CA ARG A 292 7.96 -20.24 32.79
C ARG A 292 7.65 -21.73 33.01
N ASP A 293 7.32 -22.47 31.96
CA ASP A 293 7.01 -23.90 32.05
C ASP A 293 8.27 -24.79 32.16
N HIS A 294 9.44 -24.27 31.77
CA HIS A 294 10.70 -25.01 31.70
C HIS A 294 11.02 -25.78 33.00
N ASP A 295 11.21 -27.09 32.87
CA ASP A 295 11.50 -28.03 33.97
C ASP A 295 10.54 -27.88 35.17
N GLY A 296 9.26 -27.59 34.91
CA GLY A 296 8.26 -27.41 35.96
C GLY A 296 8.39 -26.09 36.71
N GLY A 297 8.87 -25.04 36.04
CA GLY A 297 9.09 -23.72 36.63
C GLY A 297 10.43 -23.54 37.32
N ARG A 298 11.43 -24.38 37.02
CA ARG A 298 12.77 -24.31 37.63
C ARG A 298 13.45 -22.96 37.40
N LEU A 299 13.21 -22.31 36.26
CA LEU A 299 13.78 -20.99 35.97
C LEU A 299 13.25 -19.91 36.92
N GLU A 300 12.03 -20.05 37.45
CA GLU A 300 11.46 -19.10 38.41
C GLU A 300 12.18 -19.12 39.77
N GLU A 301 13.05 -20.10 40.05
CA GLU A 301 13.92 -20.06 41.24
C GLU A 301 14.96 -18.92 41.16
N HIS A 302 15.36 -18.56 39.95
CA HIS A 302 16.44 -17.62 39.67
C HIS A 302 15.96 -16.34 38.96
N PHE A 303 14.89 -16.46 38.17
CA PHE A 303 14.37 -15.38 37.34
C PHE A 303 12.96 -14.98 37.76
N GLU A 304 12.63 -13.72 37.55
CA GLU A 304 11.27 -13.21 37.56
C GLU A 304 10.84 -13.05 36.11
N ILE A 305 10.21 -14.08 35.53
CA ILE A 305 9.79 -14.05 34.13
C ILE A 305 8.54 -13.20 34.05
N ARG A 306 8.66 -11.99 33.51
CA ARG A 306 7.53 -11.08 33.35
C ARG A 306 6.71 -11.47 32.12
N ARG A 307 5.41 -11.23 32.21
CA ARG A 307 4.53 -11.34 31.04
C ARG A 307 4.89 -10.26 30.01
N PRO A 308 4.58 -10.47 28.72
CA PRO A 308 4.89 -9.47 27.70
C PRO A 308 4.20 -8.14 28.01
N GLU A 309 4.93 -7.02 27.97
CA GLU A 309 4.45 -5.71 28.39
C GLU A 309 4.84 -4.60 27.39
N ASP A 310 4.27 -3.41 27.56
CA ASP A 310 4.63 -2.25 26.75
C ASP A 310 5.94 -1.57 27.21
N PRO A 311 6.57 -0.74 26.37
CA PRO A 311 7.85 -0.12 26.71
C PRO A 311 7.78 0.82 27.92
N ALA A 312 6.64 1.47 28.18
CA ALA A 312 6.51 2.42 29.28
C ALA A 312 6.53 1.70 30.63
N SER A 313 5.76 0.61 30.77
CA SER A 313 5.75 -0.25 31.95
C SER A 313 7.13 -0.84 32.23
N PHE A 314 7.79 -1.36 31.18
CA PHE A 314 9.15 -1.90 31.29
C PHE A 314 10.16 -0.85 31.76
N LEU A 315 10.22 0.31 31.11
CA LEU A 315 11.20 1.35 31.42
C LEU A 315 10.98 1.96 32.80
N GLU A 316 9.72 2.06 33.25
CA GLU A 316 9.40 2.51 34.61
C GLU A 316 9.97 1.55 35.67
N ASP A 317 9.75 0.24 35.51
CA ASP A 317 10.29 -0.76 36.45
C ASP A 317 11.82 -0.85 36.39
N LEU A 318 12.43 -0.71 35.20
CA LEU A 318 13.87 -0.79 35.03
C LEU A 318 14.61 0.39 35.69
N ARG A 319 14.03 1.59 35.73
CA ARG A 319 14.65 2.81 36.30
C ARG A 319 15.06 2.66 37.76
N ASP A 320 14.29 1.91 38.54
CA ASP A 320 14.49 1.76 39.97
C ASP A 320 15.30 0.49 40.33
N ARG A 321 15.85 -0.22 39.33
CA ARG A 321 16.54 -1.48 39.51
C ARG A 321 18.06 -1.35 39.36
N GLU A 322 18.76 -1.90 40.35
CA GLU A 322 20.21 -2.15 40.33
C GLU A 322 20.48 -3.64 40.09
N GLY A 323 21.57 -3.95 39.39
CA GLY A 323 21.99 -5.33 39.10
C GLY A 323 21.41 -5.91 37.81
N PRO A 324 21.64 -7.21 37.55
CA PRO A 324 21.34 -7.82 36.26
C PRO A 324 19.84 -7.84 35.97
N ALA A 325 19.53 -7.70 34.68
CA ALA A 325 18.20 -7.86 34.10
C ALA A 325 18.36 -8.47 32.70
N VAL A 326 17.31 -9.09 32.17
CA VAL A 326 17.30 -9.64 30.80
C VAL A 326 16.19 -8.96 30.00
N LEU A 327 16.50 -8.44 28.81
CA LEU A 327 15.53 -7.88 27.87
C LEU A 327 15.43 -8.78 26.63
N LEU A 328 14.22 -9.23 26.32
CA LEU A 328 13.89 -10.04 25.15
C LEU A 328 13.29 -9.18 24.05
N LEU A 329 13.90 -9.20 22.87
CA LEU A 329 13.48 -8.42 21.70
C LEU A 329 13.20 -9.34 20.51
N SER A 330 11.95 -9.38 20.05
CA SER A 330 11.56 -10.10 18.83
C SER A 330 11.70 -9.18 17.62
N ASN A 331 12.74 -9.41 16.81
CA ASN A 331 13.07 -8.61 15.64
C ASN A 331 12.30 -9.10 14.40
N TYR A 332 11.54 -8.17 13.82
CA TYR A 332 10.96 -8.23 12.48
C TYR A 332 11.47 -7.03 11.67
N VAL A 333 11.32 -7.05 10.35
CA VAL A 333 11.81 -5.96 9.48
C VAL A 333 11.19 -4.62 9.83
N TRP A 334 9.99 -4.62 10.44
CA TRP A 334 9.28 -3.43 10.90
C TRP A 334 9.51 -3.09 12.39
N SER A 335 10.15 -3.95 13.18
CA SER A 335 10.37 -3.74 14.62
C SER A 335 11.84 -3.60 15.03
N ILE A 336 12.80 -3.99 14.18
CA ILE A 336 14.21 -4.04 14.55
C ILE A 336 14.78 -2.67 14.97
N ASP A 337 14.47 -1.61 14.24
CA ASP A 337 14.93 -0.25 14.58
C ASP A 337 14.33 0.24 15.91
N HIS A 338 13.05 -0.04 16.15
CA HIS A 338 12.38 0.28 17.41
C HIS A 338 12.97 -0.52 18.58
N ASN A 339 13.28 -1.79 18.37
CA ASN A 339 13.90 -2.65 19.37
C ASN A 339 15.32 -2.17 19.72
N LEU A 340 16.11 -1.76 18.72
CA LEU A 340 17.45 -1.19 18.94
C LEU A 340 17.39 0.14 19.69
N ALA A 341 16.41 1.01 19.36
CA ALA A 341 16.20 2.26 20.09
C ALA A 341 15.81 2.01 21.56
N LEU A 342 14.88 1.09 21.81
CA LEU A 342 14.49 0.69 23.16
C LEU A 342 15.67 0.08 23.94
N ALA A 343 16.45 -0.78 23.30
CA ALA A 343 17.66 -1.37 23.88
C ALA A 343 18.67 -0.30 24.32
N ALA A 344 18.87 0.75 23.51
CA ALA A 344 19.75 1.85 23.84
C ALA A 344 19.27 2.65 25.06
N GLU A 345 17.98 2.96 25.14
CA GLU A 345 17.39 3.62 26.31
C GLU A 345 17.52 2.75 27.56
N ALA A 346 17.17 1.47 27.45
CA ALA A 346 17.22 0.53 28.56
C ALA A 346 18.65 0.31 29.08
N LYS A 347 19.64 0.16 28.20
CA LYS A 347 21.06 0.01 28.58
C LYS A 347 21.61 1.28 29.25
N ALA A 348 21.08 2.46 28.90
CA ALA A 348 21.46 3.71 29.56
C ALA A 348 20.92 3.82 31.00
N LEU A 349 19.77 3.19 31.28
CA LEU A 349 19.19 3.09 32.61
C LEU A 349 19.86 2.01 33.46
N ASN A 350 20.13 0.84 32.87
CA ASN A 350 20.78 -0.28 33.52
C ASN A 350 21.92 -0.85 32.63
N PRO A 351 23.19 -0.54 32.95
CA PRO A 351 24.35 -1.06 32.22
C PRO A 351 24.54 -2.59 32.33
N ASP A 352 23.98 -3.22 33.36
CA ASP A 352 24.07 -4.68 33.60
C ASP A 352 22.98 -5.46 32.84
N LEU A 353 22.15 -4.77 32.03
CA LEU A 353 21.10 -5.38 31.23
C LEU A 353 21.68 -6.30 30.16
N VAL A 354 21.26 -7.56 30.13
CA VAL A 354 21.57 -8.53 29.07
C VAL A 354 20.47 -8.47 28.01
N ILE A 355 20.84 -8.22 26.76
CA ILE A 355 19.89 -8.02 25.67
C ILE A 355 19.93 -9.23 24.73
N VAL A 356 18.79 -9.91 24.62
CA VAL A 356 18.60 -11.09 23.78
C VAL A 356 17.72 -10.71 22.58
N HIS A 357 18.29 -10.76 21.39
CA HIS A 357 17.58 -10.56 20.13
C HIS A 357 17.15 -11.91 19.53
N GLY A 358 15.91 -12.02 19.09
CA GLY A 358 15.39 -13.19 18.38
C GLY A 358 14.46 -12.78 17.23
N GLY A 359 13.71 -13.72 16.67
CA GLY A 359 12.74 -13.44 15.59
C GLY A 359 13.33 -13.42 14.18
N PRO A 360 12.46 -13.35 13.14
CA PRO A 360 12.83 -13.61 11.74
C PRO A 360 13.88 -12.67 11.14
N SER A 361 14.06 -11.47 11.69
CA SER A 361 15.04 -10.49 11.22
C SER A 361 16.37 -10.53 11.99
N THR A 362 16.50 -11.39 12.99
CA THR A 362 17.79 -11.64 13.64
C THR A 362 18.64 -12.53 12.73
N PRO A 363 19.86 -12.11 12.33
CA PRO A 363 20.63 -12.79 11.30
C PRO A 363 20.99 -14.22 11.72
N LYS A 364 21.02 -15.13 10.74
CA LYS A 364 21.41 -16.53 10.94
C LYS A 364 22.79 -16.88 10.39
N TYR A 365 23.25 -16.22 9.33
CA TYR A 365 24.55 -16.51 8.73
C TYR A 365 25.67 -15.97 9.63
N ALA A 366 26.73 -16.75 9.85
CA ALA A 366 27.79 -16.42 10.81
C ALA A 366 28.40 -15.02 10.60
N ASP A 367 28.75 -14.67 9.36
CA ASP A 367 29.33 -13.35 9.05
C ASP A 367 28.31 -12.20 9.25
N ASP A 368 27.04 -12.43 8.95
CA ASP A 368 25.97 -11.45 9.19
C ASP A 368 25.70 -11.28 10.69
N CYS A 369 25.82 -12.35 11.49
CA CYS A 369 25.77 -12.28 12.94
C CYS A 369 26.92 -11.41 13.47
N VAL A 370 28.17 -11.69 13.07
CA VAL A 370 29.33 -10.89 13.48
C VAL A 370 29.11 -9.41 13.16
N ARG A 371 28.67 -9.10 11.93
CA ARG A 371 28.37 -7.73 11.51
C ARG A 371 27.31 -7.08 12.39
N TYR A 372 26.19 -7.77 12.65
CA TYR A 372 25.11 -7.26 13.49
C TYR A 372 25.57 -6.97 14.93
N PHE A 373 26.38 -7.86 15.51
CA PHE A 373 26.97 -7.65 16.83
C PHE A 373 27.92 -6.45 16.88
N ASP A 374 28.68 -6.20 15.80
CA ASP A 374 29.66 -5.11 15.75
C ASP A 374 29.01 -3.75 15.43
N GLU A 375 28.04 -3.71 14.52
CA GLU A 375 27.29 -2.51 14.15
C GLU A 375 26.41 -1.98 15.30
N HIS A 376 25.93 -2.88 16.15
CA HIS A 376 25.01 -2.54 17.22
C HIS A 376 25.61 -2.71 18.62
N ALA A 377 26.92 -2.89 18.77
CA ALA A 377 27.54 -2.91 20.09
C ALA A 377 27.30 -1.58 20.84
N PRO A 378 26.98 -1.58 22.16
CA PRO A 378 26.81 -2.71 23.08
C PRO A 378 25.34 -3.17 23.26
N LEU A 379 24.49 -2.98 22.26
CA LEU A 379 23.05 -3.24 22.32
C LEU A 379 22.66 -4.70 22.03
N VAL A 380 23.63 -5.56 21.70
CA VAL A 380 23.41 -6.96 21.36
C VAL A 380 24.37 -7.84 22.15
N ASP A 381 23.84 -8.61 23.09
CA ASP A 381 24.62 -9.54 23.92
C ASP A 381 24.47 -10.99 23.45
N VAL A 382 23.24 -11.37 23.07
CA VAL A 382 22.89 -12.71 22.57
C VAL A 382 21.92 -12.58 21.38
N THR A 383 22.12 -13.38 20.34
CA THR A 383 21.12 -13.60 19.29
C THR A 383 20.63 -15.05 19.31
N VAL A 384 19.32 -15.23 19.23
CA VAL A 384 18.66 -16.54 19.14
C VAL A 384 18.15 -16.74 17.72
N ARG A 385 18.51 -17.86 17.09
CA ARG A 385 18.17 -18.21 15.72
C ARG A 385 17.06 -19.26 15.68
N GLY A 386 16.17 -19.15 14.70
CA GLY A 386 15.09 -20.12 14.49
C GLY A 386 14.02 -20.07 15.58
N GLU A 387 13.65 -21.25 16.10
CA GLU A 387 12.61 -21.42 17.12
C GLU A 387 13.21 -21.14 18.52
N GLY A 388 12.75 -20.06 19.15
CA GLY A 388 13.32 -19.57 20.40
C GLY A 388 12.76 -20.24 21.65
N GLU A 389 11.65 -20.97 21.55
CA GLU A 389 10.93 -21.52 22.71
C GLU A 389 11.72 -22.59 23.47
N VAL A 390 12.71 -23.22 22.85
CA VAL A 390 13.65 -24.15 23.51
C VAL A 390 14.99 -23.47 23.80
N THR A 391 15.47 -22.62 22.89
CA THR A 391 16.78 -21.98 23.04
C THR A 391 16.79 -20.94 24.15
N LEU A 392 15.75 -20.13 24.31
CA LEU A 392 15.68 -19.12 25.37
C LEU A 392 15.72 -19.74 26.77
N PRO A 393 14.91 -20.77 27.10
CA PRO A 393 15.05 -21.45 28.39
C PRO A 393 16.45 -22.03 28.61
N ALA A 394 17.10 -22.55 27.57
CA ALA A 394 18.48 -23.04 27.66
C ALA A 394 19.50 -21.92 27.94
N VAL A 395 19.32 -20.73 27.35
CA VAL A 395 20.11 -19.52 27.66
C VAL A 395 19.96 -19.16 29.13
N LEU A 396 18.72 -19.04 29.62
CA LEU A 396 18.45 -18.67 31.01
C LEU A 396 19.00 -19.73 31.99
N ALA A 397 18.81 -21.02 31.68
CA ALA A 397 19.33 -22.12 32.49
C ALA A 397 20.86 -22.15 32.56
N ALA A 398 21.54 -21.83 31.45
CA ALA A 398 22.99 -21.80 31.37
C ALA A 398 23.61 -20.67 32.21
N ILE A 399 22.99 -19.48 32.23
CA ILE A 399 23.50 -18.33 32.99
C ILE A 399 23.02 -18.31 34.45
N ALA A 400 21.96 -19.04 34.80
CA ALA A 400 21.42 -19.08 36.17
C ALA A 400 22.48 -19.35 37.28
N PRO A 401 23.47 -20.26 37.10
CA PRO A 401 24.45 -20.55 38.13
C PRO A 401 25.44 -19.43 38.43
N SER A 402 25.61 -18.45 37.53
CA SER A 402 26.54 -17.32 37.71
C SER A 402 25.87 -16.10 38.34
N LEU A 403 24.54 -16.09 38.47
CA LEU A 403 23.82 -14.95 39.05
C LEU A 403 24.26 -14.63 40.50
N PRO A 404 24.41 -13.34 40.85
CA PRO A 404 24.04 -12.15 40.07
C PRO A 404 25.11 -11.64 39.07
N GLU A 405 26.29 -12.25 39.00
CA GLU A 405 27.36 -11.85 38.08
C GLU A 405 27.22 -12.63 36.77
N VAL A 406 26.43 -12.11 35.82
CA VAL A 406 26.13 -12.83 34.57
C VAL A 406 27.40 -13.14 33.79
N ASP A 407 27.69 -14.43 33.62
CA ASP A 407 28.77 -14.95 32.77
C ASP A 407 28.19 -15.53 31.47
N LEU A 408 28.30 -14.77 30.38
CA LEU A 408 27.88 -15.21 29.04
C LEU A 408 28.81 -16.29 28.45
N GLY A 409 30.01 -16.50 29.01
CA GLY A 409 30.90 -17.59 28.60
C GLY A 409 30.27 -18.98 28.83
N LEU A 410 29.29 -19.08 29.73
CA LEU A 410 28.51 -20.30 29.99
C LEU A 410 27.55 -20.67 28.85
N LEU A 411 27.39 -19.81 27.84
CA LEU A 411 26.59 -20.08 26.65
C LEU A 411 27.32 -20.94 25.61
N ASP A 412 28.60 -21.26 25.81
CA ASP A 412 29.33 -22.18 24.93
C ASP A 412 28.60 -23.52 24.79
N GLY A 413 28.40 -23.98 23.56
CA GLY A 413 27.69 -25.22 23.25
C GLY A 413 26.15 -25.17 23.40
N VAL A 414 25.54 -24.06 23.81
CA VAL A 414 24.07 -23.91 23.75
C VAL A 414 23.64 -23.77 22.29
N GLU A 415 22.97 -24.77 21.74
CA GLU A 415 22.52 -24.76 20.34
C GLU A 415 21.51 -23.65 20.03
N GLY A 416 21.59 -23.09 18.83
CA GLY A 416 20.64 -22.13 18.27
C GLY A 416 20.92 -20.67 18.61
N LEU A 417 22.11 -20.32 19.11
CA LEU A 417 22.44 -18.94 19.48
C LEU A 417 23.84 -18.48 19.05
N SER A 418 24.03 -17.17 18.99
CA SER A 418 25.34 -16.53 18.97
C SER A 418 25.45 -15.56 20.14
N TYR A 419 26.66 -15.39 20.67
CA TYR A 419 26.91 -14.49 21.78
C TYR A 419 28.30 -13.87 21.67
N ARG A 420 28.53 -12.76 22.36
CA ARG A 420 29.86 -12.16 22.46
C ARG A 420 30.59 -12.77 23.66
N ASP A 421 31.68 -13.49 23.41
CA ASP A 421 32.50 -14.10 24.45
C ASP A 421 33.16 -13.00 25.31
N PRO A 422 32.91 -12.96 26.63
CA PRO A 422 33.47 -11.93 27.50
C PRO A 422 34.99 -12.03 27.66
N ALA A 423 35.59 -13.20 27.47
CA ALA A 423 37.03 -13.42 27.62
C ALA A 423 37.83 -12.98 26.38
N THR A 424 37.28 -13.20 25.18
CA THR A 424 37.97 -12.91 23.91
C THR A 424 37.43 -11.69 23.18
N GLY A 425 36.21 -11.26 23.48
CA GLY A 425 35.47 -10.22 22.76
C GLY A 425 34.93 -10.67 21.39
N ALA A 426 35.21 -11.90 20.97
CA ALA A 426 34.78 -12.46 19.70
C ALA A 426 33.32 -12.92 19.75
N VAL A 427 32.63 -12.87 18.62
CA VAL A 427 31.30 -13.47 18.49
C VAL A 427 31.47 -14.97 18.28
N VAL A 428 30.89 -15.76 19.17
CA VAL A 428 30.82 -17.22 19.08
C VAL A 428 29.50 -17.59 18.42
N HIS A 429 29.55 -18.43 17.40
CA HIS A 429 28.40 -18.93 16.66
C HIS A 429 28.25 -20.43 16.93
N ASN A 430 27.38 -20.78 17.86
CA ASN A 430 27.12 -22.18 18.21
C ASN A 430 26.36 -22.91 17.10
N GLU A 431 26.35 -24.23 17.14
CA GLU A 431 25.59 -25.08 16.22
C GLU A 431 24.10 -24.71 16.19
N ASP A 432 23.46 -24.92 15.04
CA ASP A 432 22.01 -24.70 14.89
C ASP A 432 21.20 -25.76 15.64
N ARG A 433 20.07 -25.33 16.20
CA ARG A 433 19.14 -26.23 16.91
C ARG A 433 18.20 -26.91 15.91
N GLU A 434 17.95 -28.20 16.12
CA GLU A 434 16.91 -28.91 15.38
C GLU A 434 15.52 -28.33 15.68
N ARG A 435 14.71 -28.14 14.64
CA ARG A 435 13.33 -27.67 14.78
C ARG A 435 12.46 -28.65 15.55
N LEU A 436 11.48 -28.12 16.26
CA LEU A 436 10.52 -28.92 17.02
C LEU A 436 9.76 -29.90 16.12
N SER A 437 9.74 -31.17 16.55
CA SER A 437 9.01 -32.23 15.88
C SER A 437 7.54 -32.31 16.29
N ASP A 438 7.20 -31.80 17.48
CA ASP A 438 5.85 -31.65 18.02
C ASP A 438 5.71 -30.25 18.60
N LEU A 439 4.69 -29.51 18.15
CA LEU A 439 4.41 -28.15 18.63
C LEU A 439 3.56 -28.15 19.91
N ASN A 440 2.87 -29.25 20.19
CA ASN A 440 1.97 -29.33 21.34
C ASN A 440 2.69 -29.43 22.68
N VAL A 441 4.01 -29.65 22.67
CA VAL A 441 4.86 -29.54 23.86
C VAL A 441 4.99 -28.09 24.34
N LEU A 442 4.72 -27.10 23.47
CA LEU A 442 4.82 -25.70 23.83
C LEU A 442 3.59 -25.26 24.60
N PRO A 443 3.72 -24.54 25.72
CA PRO A 443 2.57 -23.93 26.38
C PRO A 443 1.90 -22.87 25.48
N SER A 444 0.59 -22.67 25.67
CA SER A 444 -0.15 -21.62 24.96
C SER A 444 -0.18 -20.34 25.78
N PRO A 445 0.33 -19.19 25.28
CA PRO A 445 0.34 -17.94 26.04
C PRO A 445 -1.06 -17.39 26.33
N TYR A 446 -2.05 -17.75 25.49
CA TYR A 446 -3.46 -17.44 25.75
C TYR A 446 -4.00 -18.22 26.94
N LEU A 447 -3.63 -19.50 27.07
CA LEU A 447 -4.19 -20.41 28.07
C LEU A 447 -3.39 -20.45 29.38
N THR A 448 -2.11 -20.06 29.35
CA THR A 448 -1.28 -19.90 30.56
C THR A 448 -1.42 -18.52 31.21
N GLY A 449 -2.19 -17.62 30.60
CA GLY A 449 -2.47 -16.29 31.11
C GLY A 449 -1.31 -15.31 30.95
N GLU A 450 -0.39 -15.53 30.01
CA GLU A 450 0.66 -14.54 29.68
C GLU A 450 0.03 -13.24 29.16
N PHE A 451 -1.14 -13.34 28.54
CA PHE A 451 -1.84 -12.20 27.94
C PHE A 451 -3.02 -11.66 28.78
N ASP A 452 -3.28 -12.20 29.96
CA ASP A 452 -4.48 -11.87 30.73
C ASP A 452 -4.47 -10.48 31.38
N HIS A 453 -3.32 -9.82 31.41
CA HIS A 453 -3.19 -8.43 31.91
C HIS A 453 -3.44 -7.38 30.81
N ILE A 454 -3.62 -7.83 29.56
CA ILE A 454 -3.66 -6.95 28.39
C ILE A 454 -5.08 -6.58 28.07
N ALA A 455 -5.35 -5.27 28.06
CA ALA A 455 -6.66 -4.76 27.68
C ALA A 455 -6.96 -5.03 26.19
N PRO A 456 -8.22 -5.33 25.81
CA PRO A 456 -8.62 -5.60 24.42
C PRO A 456 -8.21 -4.50 23.43
N GLU A 457 -8.16 -3.24 23.87
CA GLU A 457 -7.83 -2.07 23.06
C GLU A 457 -6.36 -2.05 22.59
N ALA A 458 -5.48 -2.77 23.27
CA ALA A 458 -4.08 -2.90 22.86
C ALA A 458 -3.91 -3.87 21.66
N TRP A 459 -4.93 -4.67 21.35
CA TRP A 459 -4.87 -5.64 20.26
C TRP A 459 -5.32 -5.03 18.93
N VAL A 460 -4.36 -4.84 18.02
CA VAL A 460 -4.67 -4.55 16.60
C VAL A 460 -5.40 -5.75 15.98
N CYS A 461 -4.87 -6.95 16.21
CA CYS A 461 -5.53 -8.23 15.95
C CYS A 461 -4.93 -9.34 16.83
N VAL A 462 -5.72 -10.39 17.10
CA VAL A 462 -5.19 -11.61 17.74
C VAL A 462 -4.60 -12.51 16.65
N ILE A 463 -3.34 -12.92 16.83
CA ILE A 463 -2.63 -13.79 15.90
C ILE A 463 -2.65 -15.22 16.42
N HIS A 464 -3.30 -16.14 15.70
CA HIS A 464 -3.20 -17.57 15.97
C HIS A 464 -2.14 -18.21 15.06
N GLU A 465 -1.40 -19.20 15.55
CA GLU A 465 -0.55 -20.05 14.71
C GLU A 465 -1.18 -21.44 14.68
N THR A 466 -1.75 -21.85 13.55
CA THR A 466 -2.37 -23.20 13.46
C THR A 466 -1.34 -24.25 13.09
N ASN A 467 -0.32 -23.82 12.34
CA ASN A 467 0.78 -24.65 11.92
C ASN A 467 2.06 -23.82 11.70
N ARG A 468 3.21 -24.51 11.75
CA ARG A 468 4.53 -23.94 11.54
C ARG A 468 5.23 -24.62 10.37
N GLY A 469 5.77 -23.81 9.45
CA GLY A 469 6.56 -24.25 8.30
C GLY A 469 5.87 -24.05 6.95
N CYS A 470 6.66 -24.06 5.88
CA CYS A 470 6.21 -23.90 4.50
C CYS A 470 6.96 -24.90 3.60
N PRO A 471 6.28 -25.68 2.76
CA PRO A 471 6.92 -26.67 1.90
C PRO A 471 7.55 -26.07 0.62
N TYR A 472 7.35 -24.78 0.38
CA TYR A 472 7.80 -24.08 -0.84
C TYR A 472 9.18 -23.46 -0.68
N GLY A 473 9.98 -23.47 -1.76
CA GLY A 473 11.37 -23.02 -1.77
C GLY A 473 11.61 -21.61 -2.31
N CYS A 474 10.62 -20.70 -2.25
CA CYS A 474 10.74 -19.34 -2.77
C CYS A 474 11.95 -18.61 -2.16
N THR A 475 12.89 -18.14 -2.99
CA THR A 475 14.17 -17.62 -2.51
C THR A 475 14.06 -16.28 -1.78
N PHE A 476 13.07 -15.46 -2.13
CA PHE A 476 12.84 -14.17 -1.47
C PHE A 476 12.15 -14.29 -0.09
N CYS A 477 11.74 -15.49 0.32
CA CYS A 477 10.84 -15.69 1.46
C CYS A 477 11.57 -16.37 2.62
N ASP A 478 11.51 -15.78 3.82
CA ASP A 478 12.12 -16.38 5.00
C ASP A 478 11.38 -17.65 5.47
N TRP A 479 10.06 -17.73 5.30
CA TRP A 479 9.32 -18.97 5.61
C TRP A 479 9.77 -20.17 4.77
N GLY A 480 10.24 -19.92 3.55
CA GLY A 480 10.78 -20.92 2.64
C GLY A 480 12.28 -21.16 2.80
N SER A 481 12.98 -20.36 3.64
CA SER A 481 14.43 -20.47 3.87
C SER A 481 14.87 -21.79 4.48
N SER A 482 13.89 -22.56 4.92
CA SER A 482 14.02 -23.96 5.33
C SER A 482 13.39 -24.86 4.27
N THR A 483 13.95 -24.87 3.05
CA THR A 483 13.64 -25.87 2.01
C THR A 483 13.70 -27.25 2.68
N LEU A 484 12.61 -28.04 2.63
CA LEU A 484 12.36 -29.31 3.34
C LEU A 484 11.59 -29.24 4.69
N SER A 485 11.09 -28.07 5.10
CA SER A 485 10.24 -27.97 6.30
C SER A 485 8.91 -28.67 6.11
N ARG A 486 8.78 -29.83 6.75
CA ARG A 486 7.47 -30.47 6.94
C ARG A 486 6.60 -29.55 7.82
N ILE A 487 5.37 -29.29 7.37
CA ILE A 487 4.39 -28.54 8.16
C ILE A 487 4.10 -29.30 9.47
N ARG A 488 4.30 -28.63 10.60
CA ARG A 488 3.95 -29.10 11.96
C ARG A 488 2.70 -28.38 12.42
N LYS A 489 1.83 -29.04 13.17
CA LYS A 489 0.50 -28.53 13.52
C LYS A 489 0.34 -28.46 15.03
N PHE A 490 -0.28 -27.40 15.54
CA PHE A 490 -0.84 -27.41 16.89
C PHE A 490 -2.12 -28.26 16.93
N ASP A 491 -2.66 -28.61 18.08
CA ASP A 491 -3.92 -29.37 18.17
C ASP A 491 -5.16 -28.49 18.02
N LEU A 492 -6.24 -29.03 17.44
CA LEU A 492 -7.47 -28.27 17.19
C LEU A 492 -8.18 -27.84 18.46
N ASP A 493 -8.15 -28.67 19.50
CA ASP A 493 -8.81 -28.36 20.77
C ASP A 493 -8.10 -27.20 21.47
N ARG A 494 -6.75 -27.18 21.43
CA ARG A 494 -5.95 -26.04 21.87
C ARG A 494 -6.33 -24.78 21.09
N LEU A 495 -6.31 -24.83 19.75
CA LEU A 495 -6.64 -23.66 18.92
C LEU A 495 -8.06 -23.14 19.19
N THR A 496 -9.02 -24.05 19.39
CA THR A 496 -10.40 -23.69 19.74
C THR A 496 -10.41 -22.94 21.06
N ALA A 497 -9.70 -23.42 22.09
CA ALA A 497 -9.62 -22.74 23.38
C ALA A 497 -8.94 -21.36 23.28
N GLU A 498 -7.89 -21.21 22.45
CA GLU A 498 -7.25 -19.92 22.18
C GLU A 498 -8.20 -18.92 21.49
N MET A 499 -9.04 -19.41 20.57
CA MET A 499 -10.06 -18.60 19.91
C MET A 499 -11.19 -18.20 20.87
N GLU A 500 -11.62 -19.10 21.75
CA GLU A 500 -12.59 -18.78 22.81
C GLU A 500 -12.05 -17.71 23.75
N TRP A 501 -10.77 -17.79 24.15
CA TRP A 501 -10.10 -16.76 24.95
C TRP A 501 -10.19 -15.37 24.30
N ALA A 502 -10.02 -15.29 22.97
CA ALA A 502 -10.11 -14.04 22.22
C ALA A 502 -11.56 -13.54 22.12
N ALA A 503 -12.50 -14.46 21.95
CA ALA A 503 -13.93 -14.17 21.86
C ALA A 503 -14.51 -13.63 23.18
N GLU A 504 -14.13 -14.24 24.30
CA GLU A 504 -14.51 -13.80 25.66
C GLU A 504 -14.08 -12.36 25.94
N ARG A 505 -12.95 -11.92 25.37
CA ARG A 505 -12.42 -10.55 25.48
C ARG A 505 -13.02 -9.58 24.45
N GLY A 506 -13.93 -10.04 23.60
CA GLY A 506 -14.61 -9.22 22.59
C GLY A 506 -13.71 -8.72 21.46
N ILE A 507 -12.53 -9.32 21.26
CA ILE A 507 -11.58 -8.87 20.23
C ILE A 507 -12.13 -9.27 18.85
N ARG A 508 -12.29 -8.29 17.95
CA ARG A 508 -13.04 -8.47 16.69
C ARG A 508 -12.19 -8.87 15.49
N ALA A 509 -10.90 -8.58 15.52
CA ALA A 509 -9.99 -8.83 14.41
C ALA A 509 -9.03 -9.96 14.77
N TRP A 510 -9.14 -11.08 14.06
CA TRP A 510 -8.27 -12.24 14.23
C TRP A 510 -7.48 -12.45 12.94
N ALA A 511 -6.31 -13.05 13.04
CA ALA A 511 -5.56 -13.52 11.88
C ALA A 511 -4.80 -14.81 12.21
N VAL A 512 -4.36 -15.52 11.17
CA VAL A 512 -3.43 -16.64 11.31
C VAL A 512 -2.05 -16.30 10.78
N ALA A 513 -1.01 -16.65 11.55
CA ALA A 513 0.40 -16.51 11.18
C ALA A 513 0.86 -17.57 10.15
N ASP A 514 -0.03 -18.44 9.71
CA ASP A 514 0.28 -19.58 8.85
C ASP A 514 0.80 -19.15 7.47
N ALA A 515 1.64 -20.03 6.90
CA ALA A 515 2.25 -19.75 5.62
C ALA A 515 1.35 -19.82 4.40
N ASN A 516 0.38 -20.72 4.46
CA ASN A 516 -0.46 -21.14 3.34
C ASN A 516 -1.77 -21.69 3.91
N PHE A 517 -2.62 -20.85 4.47
CA PHE A 517 -3.91 -21.29 4.99
C PHE A 517 -4.82 -21.75 3.83
N GLY A 518 -5.41 -22.93 3.98
CA GLY A 518 -6.13 -23.64 2.92
C GLY A 518 -5.29 -24.72 2.20
N ILE A 519 -4.04 -24.95 2.61
CA ILE A 519 -3.18 -26.01 2.05
C ILE A 519 -3.59 -27.40 2.58
N MET A 520 -4.24 -27.48 3.75
CA MET A 520 -4.67 -28.71 4.37
C MET A 520 -6.19 -28.78 4.49
N SER A 521 -6.75 -29.99 4.47
CA SER A 521 -8.19 -30.20 4.71
C SER A 521 -8.64 -29.72 6.09
N ARG A 522 -7.73 -29.77 7.07
CA ARG A 522 -7.95 -29.30 8.44
C ARG A 522 -8.24 -27.80 8.51
N ASP A 523 -7.76 -27.00 7.55
CA ASP A 523 -7.97 -25.54 7.58
C ASP A 523 -9.47 -25.19 7.43
N VAL A 524 -10.24 -26.06 6.76
CA VAL A 524 -11.72 -25.98 6.71
C VAL A 524 -12.35 -26.24 8.08
N GLU A 525 -11.77 -27.13 8.88
CA GLU A 525 -12.23 -27.39 10.25
C GLU A 525 -11.93 -26.19 11.14
N VAL A 526 -10.74 -25.59 11.04
CA VAL A 526 -10.39 -24.35 11.75
C VAL A 526 -11.40 -23.25 11.42
N ALA A 527 -11.71 -23.04 10.13
CA ALA A 527 -12.73 -22.08 9.72
C ALA A 527 -14.12 -22.41 10.27
N SER A 528 -14.47 -23.69 10.39
CA SER A 528 -15.74 -24.10 10.99
C SER A 528 -15.80 -23.77 12.48
N ARG A 529 -14.71 -23.97 13.24
CA ARG A 529 -14.65 -23.56 14.66
C ARG A 529 -14.79 -22.05 14.83
N ILE A 530 -14.18 -21.26 13.94
CA ILE A 530 -14.34 -19.79 13.92
C ILE A 530 -15.80 -19.40 13.69
N VAL A 531 -16.49 -20.06 12.75
CA VAL A 531 -17.92 -19.85 12.48
C VAL A 531 -18.76 -20.19 13.72
N ASP A 532 -18.54 -21.35 14.34
CA ASP A 532 -19.28 -21.77 15.53
C ASP A 532 -19.15 -20.74 16.67
N ILE A 533 -17.93 -20.21 16.88
CA ILE A 533 -17.67 -19.17 17.89
C ILE A 533 -18.37 -17.85 17.50
N ARG A 534 -18.32 -17.45 16.22
CA ARG A 534 -19.00 -16.25 15.72
C ARG A 534 -20.50 -16.31 15.91
N GLU A 535 -21.13 -17.42 15.61
CA GLU A 535 -22.59 -17.58 15.78
C GLU A 535 -23.01 -17.49 17.25
N ARG A 536 -22.17 -17.97 18.17
CA ARG A 536 -22.44 -17.92 19.61
C ARG A 536 -22.16 -16.56 20.25
N THR A 537 -21.06 -15.92 19.86
CA THR A 537 -20.47 -14.78 20.60
C THR A 537 -20.57 -13.45 19.85
N GLY A 538 -20.84 -13.47 18.55
CA GLY A 538 -20.80 -12.29 17.70
C GLY A 538 -19.38 -11.82 17.36
N VAL A 539 -18.33 -12.59 17.61
CA VAL A 539 -16.93 -12.31 17.20
C VAL A 539 -16.25 -13.59 16.67
N PRO A 540 -15.27 -13.49 15.75
CA PRO A 540 -14.67 -12.28 15.18
C PRO A 540 -15.52 -11.67 14.05
N SER A 541 -15.26 -10.40 13.74
CA SER A 541 -15.81 -9.74 12.55
C SER A 541 -14.85 -9.81 11.35
N PHE A 542 -13.54 -9.90 11.61
CA PHE A 542 -12.49 -9.95 10.60
C PHE A 542 -11.60 -11.16 10.81
N PHE A 543 -11.23 -11.82 9.71
CA PHE A 543 -10.29 -12.93 9.74
C PHE A 543 -9.25 -12.80 8.62
N GLY A 544 -8.01 -12.47 9.00
CA GLY A 544 -6.89 -12.31 8.07
C GLY A 544 -6.07 -13.58 7.88
N PHE A 545 -5.71 -13.92 6.64
CA PHE A 545 -4.87 -15.08 6.35
C PHE A 545 -4.11 -14.97 5.02
N ASN A 546 -2.99 -15.70 4.93
CA ASN A 546 -2.26 -15.91 3.68
C ASN A 546 -2.79 -17.14 2.94
N VAL A 547 -3.22 -16.96 1.69
CA VAL A 547 -3.79 -18.05 0.88
C VAL A 547 -2.74 -19.08 0.47
N ALA A 548 -3.14 -20.35 0.43
CA ALA A 548 -2.33 -21.40 -0.16
C ALA A 548 -1.93 -21.12 -1.62
N LYS A 549 -0.62 -21.12 -1.89
CA LYS A 549 -0.03 -20.63 -3.15
C LYS A 549 -0.34 -21.52 -4.36
N ASN A 550 -0.29 -22.85 -4.21
CA ASN A 550 -0.37 -23.80 -5.34
C ASN A 550 -1.59 -24.74 -5.29
N THR A 551 -2.44 -24.61 -4.28
CA THR A 551 -3.68 -25.39 -4.16
C THR A 551 -4.77 -24.48 -3.64
N THR A 552 -5.94 -24.57 -4.26
CA THR A 552 -7.14 -23.80 -3.90
C THR A 552 -8.27 -24.73 -3.45
N LYS A 553 -8.00 -26.04 -3.36
CA LYS A 553 -8.99 -27.10 -3.13
C LYS A 553 -9.92 -26.81 -1.95
N HIS A 554 -9.38 -26.21 -0.89
CA HIS A 554 -10.10 -25.90 0.34
C HIS A 554 -10.49 -24.43 0.46
N LEU A 555 -9.93 -23.57 -0.39
CA LEU A 555 -10.05 -22.11 -0.27
C LEU A 555 -11.49 -21.64 -0.43
N THR A 556 -12.20 -22.10 -1.46
CA THR A 556 -13.59 -21.69 -1.70
C THR A 556 -14.51 -22.15 -0.57
N ASP A 557 -14.37 -23.40 -0.10
CA ASP A 557 -15.16 -23.92 1.04
C ASP A 557 -14.93 -23.10 2.32
N LEU A 558 -13.66 -22.82 2.61
CA LEU A 558 -13.25 -22.02 3.75
C LEU A 558 -13.86 -20.62 3.73
N VAL A 559 -13.71 -19.94 2.59
CA VAL A 559 -14.23 -18.59 2.39
C VAL A 559 -15.76 -18.59 2.46
N ASP A 560 -16.44 -19.55 1.83
CA ASP A 560 -17.90 -19.65 1.86
C ASP A 560 -18.43 -19.79 3.28
N ARG A 561 -17.74 -20.54 4.15
CA ARG A 561 -18.08 -20.66 5.58
C ARG A 561 -17.96 -19.34 6.32
N LEU A 562 -16.81 -18.68 6.20
CA LEU A 562 -16.55 -17.41 6.88
C LEU A 562 -17.59 -16.35 6.49
N VAL A 563 -17.82 -16.18 5.19
CA VAL A 563 -18.72 -15.15 4.68
C VAL A 563 -20.18 -15.47 5.03
N SER A 564 -20.59 -16.74 5.00
CA SER A 564 -21.94 -17.15 5.41
C SER A 564 -22.23 -16.86 6.89
N ALA A 565 -21.19 -16.85 7.73
CA ALA A 565 -21.27 -16.48 9.15
C ALA A 565 -21.04 -14.97 9.41
N ASN A 566 -21.01 -14.16 8.34
CA ASN A 566 -20.73 -12.74 8.41
C ASN A 566 -19.35 -12.42 9.04
N VAL A 567 -18.35 -13.26 8.79
CA VAL A 567 -16.93 -12.98 9.06
C VAL A 567 -16.29 -12.50 7.77
N THR A 568 -15.76 -11.28 7.76
CA THR A 568 -15.12 -10.71 6.56
C THR A 568 -13.70 -11.29 6.43
N PRO A 569 -13.42 -12.09 5.38
CA PRO A 569 -12.09 -12.61 5.16
C PRO A 569 -11.18 -11.53 4.57
N TYR A 570 -9.95 -11.41 5.08
CA TYR A 570 -8.93 -10.50 4.57
C TYR A 570 -7.75 -11.31 4.01
N PHE A 571 -7.64 -11.39 2.69
CA PHE A 571 -6.58 -12.12 2.01
C PHE A 571 -6.30 -11.54 0.62
N THR A 572 -5.18 -11.93 0.02
CA THR A 572 -4.78 -11.55 -1.34
C THR A 572 -4.36 -12.78 -2.14
N LEU A 573 -4.46 -12.68 -3.47
CA LEU A 573 -3.95 -13.70 -4.37
C LEU A 573 -2.47 -13.48 -4.63
N ALA A 574 -1.63 -14.38 -4.11
CA ALA A 574 -0.19 -14.30 -4.24
C ALA A 574 0.27 -14.73 -5.65
N LEU A 575 0.39 -13.78 -6.59
CA LEU A 575 0.91 -14.03 -7.95
C LEU A 575 2.44 -13.84 -8.01
N GLN A 576 2.94 -12.77 -7.40
CA GLN A 576 4.31 -12.24 -7.37
C GLN A 576 4.82 -11.81 -8.75
N THR A 577 4.70 -12.67 -9.75
CA THR A 577 4.95 -12.43 -11.18
C THR A 577 4.41 -13.61 -11.99
N ARG A 578 4.17 -13.42 -13.30
CA ARG A 578 3.90 -14.51 -14.27
C ARG A 578 5.09 -14.85 -15.14
N ASP A 579 6.19 -14.12 -15.02
CA ASP A 579 7.35 -14.31 -15.88
C ASP A 579 8.10 -15.60 -15.51
N ASP A 580 8.18 -16.54 -16.46
CA ASP A 580 8.75 -17.88 -16.23
C ASP A 580 10.24 -17.80 -15.84
N GLU A 581 11.02 -16.88 -16.44
CA GLU A 581 12.44 -16.71 -16.11
C GLU A 581 12.61 -16.20 -14.66
N THR A 582 11.77 -15.27 -14.23
CA THR A 582 11.74 -14.78 -12.85
C THR A 582 11.27 -15.86 -11.88
N LEU A 583 10.22 -16.62 -12.22
CA LEU A 583 9.71 -17.72 -11.40
C LEU A 583 10.76 -18.81 -11.16
N ASP A 584 11.50 -19.19 -12.21
CA ASP A 584 12.60 -20.13 -12.13
C ASP A 584 13.74 -19.60 -11.23
N ALA A 585 14.16 -18.35 -11.45
CA ALA A 585 15.23 -17.71 -10.67
C ALA A 585 14.89 -17.62 -9.17
N ILE A 586 13.62 -17.38 -8.82
CA ILE A 586 13.18 -17.32 -7.43
C ILE A 586 12.69 -18.67 -6.87
N ARG A 587 12.85 -19.76 -7.64
CA ARG A 587 12.45 -21.13 -7.30
C ARG A 587 10.98 -21.21 -6.85
N ARG A 588 10.11 -20.53 -7.58
CA ARG A 588 8.67 -20.46 -7.33
C ARG A 588 7.93 -21.09 -8.51
N SER A 589 6.93 -21.89 -8.19
CA SER A 589 5.90 -22.30 -9.15
C SER A 589 4.58 -21.69 -8.74
N ASN A 590 3.79 -21.25 -9.71
CA ASN A 590 2.44 -20.75 -9.51
C ASN A 590 1.40 -21.79 -9.96
N ILE A 591 0.14 -21.60 -9.56
CA ILE A 591 -0.99 -22.25 -10.25
C ILE A 591 -1.04 -21.83 -11.72
N SER A 592 -1.68 -22.62 -12.56
CA SER A 592 -1.90 -22.23 -13.96
C SER A 592 -2.68 -20.92 -14.05
N THR A 593 -2.43 -20.16 -15.11
CA THR A 593 -3.17 -18.92 -15.38
C THR A 593 -4.68 -19.17 -15.43
N ASP A 594 -5.11 -20.25 -16.09
CA ASP A 594 -6.53 -20.62 -16.20
C ASP A 594 -7.16 -20.85 -14.82
N HIS A 595 -6.43 -21.49 -13.92
CA HIS A 595 -6.91 -21.71 -12.56
C HIS A 595 -6.97 -20.41 -11.76
N TYR A 596 -5.97 -19.53 -11.91
CA TYR A 596 -5.96 -18.21 -11.27
C TYR A 596 -7.17 -17.37 -11.68
N VAL A 597 -7.47 -17.29 -12.99
CA VAL A 597 -8.59 -16.48 -13.48
C VAL A 597 -9.94 -17.10 -13.14
N SER A 598 -10.04 -18.43 -13.11
CA SER A 598 -11.24 -19.13 -12.63
C SER A 598 -11.53 -18.84 -11.15
N LEU A 599 -10.48 -18.80 -10.31
CA LEU A 599 -10.59 -18.41 -8.91
C LEU A 599 -11.04 -16.95 -8.75
N ALA A 600 -10.48 -16.05 -9.57
CA ALA A 600 -10.90 -14.65 -9.60
C ALA A 600 -12.39 -14.50 -9.97
N ALA A 601 -12.89 -15.25 -10.96
CA ALA A 601 -14.31 -15.27 -11.32
C ALA A 601 -15.19 -15.75 -10.16
N SER A 602 -14.77 -16.83 -9.48
CA SER A 602 -15.44 -17.37 -8.30
C SER A 602 -15.54 -16.33 -7.16
N PHE A 603 -14.49 -15.54 -6.93
CA PHE A 603 -14.49 -14.48 -5.91
C PHE A 603 -15.33 -13.27 -6.30
N ARG A 604 -15.33 -12.87 -7.58
CA ARG A 604 -16.22 -11.83 -8.09
C ARG A 604 -17.68 -12.16 -7.84
N ARG A 605 -18.14 -13.36 -8.23
CA ARG A 605 -19.52 -13.82 -8.00
C ARG A 605 -19.93 -13.85 -6.53
N ARG A 606 -18.96 -14.00 -5.62
CA ARG A 606 -19.15 -13.94 -4.16
C ARG A 606 -19.05 -12.52 -3.59
N GLN A 607 -18.87 -11.51 -4.45
CA GLN A 607 -18.68 -10.12 -4.06
C GLN A 607 -17.50 -9.94 -3.09
N LEU A 608 -16.48 -10.78 -3.19
CA LEU A 608 -15.30 -10.72 -2.35
C LEU A 608 -14.30 -9.72 -2.89
N PRO A 609 -13.54 -9.05 -2.00
CA PRO A 609 -12.45 -8.19 -2.43
C PRO A 609 -11.41 -9.02 -3.19
N LEU A 610 -11.05 -8.56 -4.38
CA LEU A 610 -10.10 -9.22 -5.23
C LEU A 610 -8.88 -8.33 -5.40
N GLN A 611 -7.70 -8.86 -5.09
CA GLN A 611 -6.44 -8.17 -5.26
C GLN A 611 -5.31 -9.19 -5.48
N ALA A 612 -4.35 -8.84 -6.32
CA ALA A 612 -3.16 -9.65 -6.59
C ALA A 612 -1.92 -9.02 -5.95
N ASP A 613 -1.07 -9.84 -5.34
CA ASP A 613 0.27 -9.41 -4.97
C ASP A 613 1.24 -9.58 -6.13
N LEU A 614 2.00 -8.53 -6.45
CA LEU A 614 3.16 -8.54 -7.34
C LEU A 614 4.41 -8.10 -6.58
N MET A 615 5.58 -8.53 -7.02
CA MET A 615 6.87 -8.04 -6.51
C MET A 615 7.63 -7.27 -7.58
N ILE A 616 8.40 -6.28 -7.14
CA ILE A 616 9.27 -5.44 -7.96
C ILE A 616 10.71 -5.69 -7.50
N GLY A 617 11.60 -5.95 -8.45
CA GLY A 617 13.03 -6.13 -8.20
C GLY A 617 13.44 -7.57 -7.87
N LEU A 618 12.66 -8.56 -8.33
CA LEU A 618 13.06 -9.97 -8.21
C LEU A 618 14.16 -10.32 -9.23
N PRO A 619 15.13 -11.20 -8.88
CA PRO A 619 16.06 -11.76 -9.85
C PRO A 619 15.32 -12.44 -11.01
N GLY A 620 15.73 -12.15 -12.25
CA GLY A 620 15.06 -12.58 -13.49
C GLY A 620 14.09 -11.54 -14.05
N GLN A 621 13.58 -10.62 -13.24
CA GLN A 621 12.59 -9.64 -13.68
C GLN A 621 13.21 -8.53 -14.54
N THR A 622 12.42 -8.00 -15.47
CA THR A 622 12.74 -6.84 -16.33
C THR A 622 11.61 -5.81 -16.28
N VAL A 623 11.85 -4.59 -16.80
CA VAL A 623 10.80 -3.57 -16.96
C VAL A 623 9.63 -4.08 -17.80
N ALA A 624 9.93 -4.86 -18.85
CA ALA A 624 8.93 -5.43 -19.75
C ALA A 624 8.08 -6.49 -19.05
N SER A 625 8.70 -7.44 -18.34
CA SER A 625 7.96 -8.48 -17.63
C SER A 625 7.07 -7.90 -16.52
N PHE A 626 7.55 -6.88 -15.80
CA PHE A 626 6.74 -6.16 -14.81
C PHE A 626 5.55 -5.43 -15.44
N SER A 627 5.76 -4.78 -16.59
CA SER A 627 4.67 -4.13 -17.34
C SER A 627 3.65 -5.13 -17.87
N ASP A 628 4.11 -6.31 -18.33
CA ASP A 628 3.25 -7.39 -18.81
C ASP A 628 2.41 -7.99 -17.66
N ASP A 629 2.97 -8.11 -16.45
CA ASP A 629 2.23 -8.52 -15.25
C ASP A 629 1.09 -7.53 -14.92
N LEU A 630 1.37 -6.23 -14.98
CA LEU A 630 0.35 -5.18 -14.75
C LEU A 630 -0.73 -5.18 -15.84
N GLN A 631 -0.33 -5.31 -17.11
CA GLN A 631 -1.27 -5.42 -18.24
C GLN A 631 -2.19 -6.63 -18.06
N PHE A 632 -1.64 -7.79 -17.67
CA PHE A 632 -2.45 -8.99 -17.39
C PHE A 632 -3.48 -8.73 -16.28
N LEU A 633 -3.09 -8.06 -15.20
CA LEU A 633 -4.00 -7.76 -14.10
C LEU A 633 -5.09 -6.76 -14.51
N MET A 634 -4.76 -5.74 -15.31
CA MET A 634 -5.74 -4.79 -15.86
C MET A 634 -6.74 -5.47 -16.81
N ASP A 635 -6.25 -6.36 -17.68
CA ASP A 635 -7.08 -7.16 -18.59
C ASP A 635 -8.10 -7.99 -17.84
N HIS A 636 -7.73 -8.50 -16.68
CA HIS A 636 -8.59 -9.31 -15.84
C HIS A 636 -9.32 -8.49 -14.78
N ASP A 637 -9.23 -7.16 -14.79
CA ASP A 637 -9.80 -6.26 -13.79
C ASP A 637 -9.50 -6.67 -12.34
N VAL A 638 -8.22 -6.98 -12.08
CA VAL A 638 -7.68 -7.33 -10.77
C VAL A 638 -6.71 -6.23 -10.32
N PRO A 639 -7.00 -5.49 -9.24
CA PRO A 639 -6.05 -4.53 -8.70
C PRO A 639 -4.72 -5.18 -8.27
N ALA A 640 -3.60 -4.55 -8.60
CA ALA A 640 -2.27 -4.96 -8.15
C ALA A 640 -1.88 -4.29 -6.83
N ARG A 641 -1.45 -5.09 -5.86
CA ARG A 641 -0.65 -4.69 -4.70
C ARG A 641 0.80 -5.01 -5.01
N MET A 642 1.66 -3.99 -5.05
CA MET A 642 3.04 -4.14 -5.51
C MET A 642 4.01 -4.00 -4.34
N TRP A 643 4.78 -5.06 -4.09
CA TRP A 643 5.81 -5.16 -3.05
C TRP A 643 7.18 -4.91 -3.65
N ILE A 644 8.06 -4.22 -2.94
CA ILE A 644 9.45 -4.08 -3.38
C ILE A 644 10.25 -5.21 -2.73
N ALA A 645 11.01 -5.94 -3.53
CA ALA A 645 11.84 -7.03 -3.04
C ALA A 645 12.89 -6.50 -2.06
N GLN A 646 12.83 -7.00 -0.83
CA GLN A 646 13.81 -6.73 0.21
C GLN A 646 14.70 -7.97 0.38
N LEU A 647 15.98 -7.72 0.59
CA LEU A 647 16.97 -8.72 0.95
C LEU A 647 16.78 -9.11 2.41
N LEU A 648 15.86 -10.05 2.66
CA LEU A 648 15.59 -10.52 4.02
C LEU A 648 16.80 -11.26 4.57
N PRO A 649 17.26 -10.98 5.82
CA PRO A 649 18.53 -11.49 6.36
C PRO A 649 18.68 -13.01 6.26
N ASN A 650 17.57 -13.73 6.45
CA ASN A 650 17.57 -15.18 6.59
C ASN A 650 16.98 -15.92 5.39
N ALA A 651 16.47 -15.20 4.38
CA ALA A 651 15.91 -15.81 3.18
C ALA A 651 17.02 -16.33 2.24
N PRO A 652 16.75 -17.33 1.38
CA PRO A 652 17.74 -17.84 0.43
C PRO A 652 18.27 -16.77 -0.53
N ILE A 653 17.54 -15.69 -0.78
CA ILE A 653 18.01 -14.57 -1.60
C ILE A 653 19.22 -13.86 -0.99
N ASN A 654 19.38 -13.94 0.33
CA ASN A 654 20.55 -13.41 1.04
C ASN A 654 21.65 -14.46 1.24
N ASP A 655 21.46 -15.70 0.78
CA ASP A 655 22.53 -16.69 0.75
C ASP A 655 23.71 -16.17 -0.11
N PRO A 656 24.97 -16.25 0.37
CA PRO A 656 26.12 -15.70 -0.36
C PRO A 656 26.29 -16.27 -1.77
N GLU A 657 26.00 -17.56 -1.98
CA GLU A 657 26.11 -18.19 -3.30
C GLU A 657 25.00 -17.68 -4.23
N TYR A 658 23.76 -17.59 -3.72
CA TYR A 658 22.64 -17.06 -4.49
C TYR A 658 22.86 -15.58 -4.88
N ARG A 659 23.35 -14.77 -3.93
CA ARG A 659 23.67 -13.36 -4.20
C ARG A 659 24.71 -13.23 -5.31
N ALA A 660 25.74 -14.07 -5.29
CA ALA A 660 26.77 -14.08 -6.32
C ALA A 660 26.24 -14.59 -7.68
N GLU A 661 25.39 -15.62 -7.69
CA GLU A 661 24.76 -16.18 -8.90
C GLU A 661 23.94 -15.14 -9.67
N HIS A 662 23.15 -14.35 -8.93
CA HIS A 662 22.20 -13.38 -9.47
C HIS A 662 22.67 -11.93 -9.41
N ASP A 663 23.91 -11.66 -8.98
CA ASP A 663 24.48 -10.31 -8.78
C ASP A 663 23.53 -9.39 -7.98
N VAL A 664 23.01 -9.90 -6.86
CA VAL A 664 22.02 -9.21 -6.04
C VAL A 664 22.68 -8.05 -5.28
N GLN A 665 22.26 -6.83 -5.60
CA GLN A 665 22.73 -5.61 -4.97
C GLN A 665 21.57 -4.97 -4.19
N SER A 666 21.85 -4.54 -2.95
CA SER A 666 20.88 -3.85 -2.10
C SER A 666 21.40 -2.50 -1.62
N ASP A 667 20.49 -1.60 -1.24
CA ASP A 667 20.82 -0.37 -0.53
C ASP A 667 21.06 -0.58 0.97
N GLU A 668 21.31 0.50 1.71
CA GLU A 668 21.52 0.49 3.16
C GLU A 668 20.29 0.03 3.97
N HIS A 669 19.10 -0.02 3.36
CA HIS A 669 17.86 -0.50 3.97
C HIS A 669 17.52 -1.94 3.53
N SER A 670 18.49 -2.63 2.92
CA SER A 670 18.34 -3.97 2.36
C SER A 670 17.30 -4.05 1.23
N MET A 671 16.93 -2.96 0.58
CA MET A 671 16.05 -3.02 -0.59
C MET A 671 16.86 -3.42 -1.81
N ILE A 672 16.36 -4.36 -2.62
CA ILE A 672 17.09 -4.81 -3.82
C ILE A 672 17.05 -3.70 -4.87
N ILE A 673 18.22 -3.20 -5.26
CA ILE A 673 18.38 -2.09 -6.20
C ILE A 673 18.83 -2.51 -7.61
N ALA A 674 19.50 -3.65 -7.74
CA ALA A 674 19.91 -4.22 -9.02
C ALA A 674 20.12 -5.74 -8.89
N THR A 675 20.00 -6.43 -10.02
CA THR A 675 20.39 -7.84 -10.18
C THR A 675 21.01 -8.02 -11.57
N LYS A 676 21.43 -9.24 -11.88
CA LYS A 676 21.85 -9.63 -13.24
C LYS A 676 20.81 -9.33 -14.33
N SER A 677 19.51 -9.30 -13.99
CA SER A 677 18.44 -9.09 -14.97
C SER A 677 17.98 -7.64 -15.11
N PHE A 678 18.30 -6.76 -14.15
CA PHE A 678 17.90 -5.36 -14.19
C PHE A 678 18.91 -4.43 -13.50
N THR A 679 19.11 -3.25 -14.07
CA THR A 679 19.96 -2.20 -13.51
C THR A 679 19.22 -1.30 -12.53
N VAL A 680 19.96 -0.46 -11.80
CA VAL A 680 19.38 0.59 -10.94
C VAL A 680 18.43 1.52 -11.74
N GLU A 681 18.73 1.83 -13.00
CA GLU A 681 17.84 2.67 -13.82
C GLU A 681 16.57 1.90 -14.25
N ASP A 682 16.68 0.61 -14.55
CA ASP A 682 15.52 -0.23 -14.81
C ASP A 682 14.60 -0.31 -13.58
N ARG A 683 15.17 -0.43 -12.38
CA ARG A 683 14.39 -0.36 -11.14
C ARG A 683 13.69 0.98 -10.96
N ARG A 684 14.39 2.10 -11.20
CA ARG A 684 13.76 3.43 -11.16
C ARG A 684 12.60 3.53 -12.15
N GLU A 685 12.74 2.91 -13.32
CA GLU A 685 11.67 2.85 -14.30
C GLU A 685 10.48 2.02 -13.80
N MET A 686 10.73 0.83 -13.22
CA MET A 686 9.68 0.02 -12.59
C MET A 686 8.94 0.79 -11.48
N LEU A 687 9.64 1.61 -10.70
CA LEU A 687 9.02 2.44 -9.67
C LEU A 687 8.18 3.60 -10.25
N ARG A 688 8.62 4.23 -11.34
CA ARG A 688 7.80 5.21 -12.07
C ARG A 688 6.53 4.56 -12.63
N ILE A 689 6.65 3.34 -13.16
CA ILE A 689 5.52 2.54 -13.66
C ILE A 689 4.57 2.19 -12.52
N ARG A 690 5.07 1.72 -11.37
CA ARG A 690 4.28 1.48 -10.15
C ARG A 690 3.48 2.72 -9.76
N HIS A 691 4.14 3.89 -9.74
CA HIS A 691 3.50 5.14 -9.39
C HIS A 691 2.40 5.51 -10.41
N ALA A 692 2.71 5.48 -11.71
CA ALA A 692 1.74 5.74 -12.77
C ALA A 692 0.55 4.77 -12.71
N TYR A 693 0.78 3.47 -12.53
CA TYR A 693 -0.29 2.49 -12.33
C TYR A 693 -1.14 2.82 -11.10
N THR A 694 -0.51 3.16 -9.97
CA THR A 694 -1.23 3.52 -8.74
C THR A 694 -2.12 4.73 -8.97
N VAL A 695 -1.62 5.76 -9.66
CA VAL A 695 -2.38 6.99 -9.92
C VAL A 695 -3.48 6.77 -10.96
N PHE A 696 -3.17 6.08 -12.06
CA PHE A 696 -4.08 5.97 -13.19
C PHE A 696 -5.10 4.85 -13.08
N GLU A 697 -4.70 3.69 -12.56
CA GLU A 697 -5.57 2.51 -12.41
C GLU A 697 -6.12 2.43 -10.98
N ARG A 698 -5.28 2.50 -9.94
CA ARG A 698 -5.74 2.30 -8.56
C ARG A 698 -6.53 3.49 -8.00
N TYR A 699 -6.07 4.72 -8.22
CA TYR A 699 -6.88 5.93 -8.00
C TYR A 699 -7.83 6.22 -9.17
N GLY A 700 -7.80 5.42 -10.23
CA GLY A 700 -8.82 5.48 -11.28
C GLY A 700 -8.74 6.68 -12.21
N LEU A 701 -7.73 7.56 -12.14
CA LEU A 701 -7.70 8.81 -12.91
C LEU A 701 -7.79 8.63 -14.43
N LEU A 702 -7.31 7.51 -14.96
CA LEU A 702 -7.39 7.17 -16.38
C LEU A 702 -7.95 5.77 -16.63
N ARG A 703 -8.54 5.12 -15.62
CA ARG A 703 -8.98 3.70 -15.72
C ARG A 703 -9.94 3.50 -16.88
N HIS A 704 -10.99 4.30 -16.97
CA HIS A 704 -12.02 4.16 -18.00
C HIS A 704 -11.54 4.64 -19.38
N VAL A 705 -10.64 5.63 -19.41
CA VAL A 705 -9.94 6.04 -20.64
C VAL A 705 -9.08 4.90 -21.17
N ALA A 706 -8.32 4.23 -20.30
CA ALA A 706 -7.47 3.11 -20.68
C ALA A 706 -8.28 1.91 -21.18
N ARG A 707 -9.43 1.61 -20.57
CA ARG A 707 -10.35 0.57 -21.08
C ARG A 707 -10.90 0.91 -22.46
N PHE A 708 -11.35 2.14 -22.69
CA PHE A 708 -11.83 2.58 -24.01
C PHE A 708 -10.75 2.49 -25.09
N VAL A 709 -9.55 3.00 -24.81
CA VAL A 709 -8.39 2.94 -25.71
C VAL A 709 -8.01 1.49 -26.02
N GLN A 710 -8.10 0.60 -25.03
CA GLN A 710 -7.81 -0.81 -25.21
C GLN A 710 -8.86 -1.56 -26.03
N TRP A 711 -10.13 -1.43 -25.67
CA TRP A 711 -11.19 -2.23 -26.27
C TRP A 711 -11.61 -1.71 -27.66
N ASP A 712 -11.68 -0.40 -27.85
CA ASP A 712 -12.14 0.20 -29.13
C ASP A 712 -11.00 0.47 -30.12
N HIS A 713 -9.76 0.65 -29.61
CA HIS A 713 -8.62 1.02 -30.44
C HIS A 713 -7.47 0.00 -30.45
N GLY A 714 -7.57 -1.07 -29.65
CA GLY A 714 -6.62 -2.19 -29.68
C GLY A 714 -5.21 -1.83 -29.16
N VAL A 715 -5.10 -0.77 -28.37
CA VAL A 715 -3.85 -0.33 -27.73
C VAL A 715 -3.82 -0.88 -26.31
N PRO A 716 -2.80 -1.67 -25.91
CA PRO A 716 -2.69 -2.15 -24.53
C PRO A 716 -2.83 -1.00 -23.53
N ALA A 717 -3.64 -1.19 -22.48
CA ALA A 717 -3.87 -0.15 -21.48
C ALA A 717 -2.56 0.31 -20.81
N MET A 718 -1.60 -0.61 -20.65
CA MET A 718 -0.29 -0.32 -20.08
C MET A 718 0.58 0.52 -21.03
N ASP A 719 0.43 0.40 -22.35
CA ASP A 719 1.12 1.28 -23.33
C ASP A 719 0.69 2.75 -23.14
N LEU A 720 -0.55 3.00 -22.73
CA LEU A 720 -1.04 4.34 -22.41
C LEU A 720 -0.25 4.96 -21.25
N PHE A 721 -0.13 4.24 -20.12
CA PHE A 721 0.56 4.79 -18.96
C PHE A 721 2.08 4.88 -19.19
N LEU A 722 2.68 3.88 -19.85
CA LEU A 722 4.09 3.91 -20.23
C LEU A 722 4.42 5.13 -21.08
N ARG A 723 3.53 5.50 -22.01
CA ARG A 723 3.73 6.69 -22.84
C ARG A 723 3.69 7.99 -22.03
N VAL A 724 2.82 8.08 -21.01
CA VAL A 724 2.83 9.24 -20.09
C VAL A 724 4.13 9.30 -19.31
N VAL A 725 4.62 8.17 -18.78
CA VAL A 725 5.90 8.10 -18.05
C VAL A 725 7.06 8.53 -18.94
N GLU A 726 7.13 8.03 -20.18
CA GLU A 726 8.14 8.41 -21.16
C GLU A 726 8.09 9.92 -21.47
N LEU A 727 6.91 10.48 -21.78
CA LEU A 727 6.74 11.90 -22.08
C LEU A 727 7.07 12.81 -20.89
N SER A 728 6.79 12.39 -19.66
CA SER A 728 7.14 13.14 -18.44
C SER A 728 8.66 13.32 -18.24
N ARG A 729 9.46 12.55 -18.99
CA ARG A 729 10.92 12.61 -19.03
C ARG A 729 11.43 13.31 -20.30
N GLU A 730 10.87 12.96 -21.45
CA GLU A 730 11.34 13.45 -22.76
C GLU A 730 10.90 14.90 -23.03
N ASP A 731 9.62 15.20 -22.84
CA ASP A 731 9.02 16.51 -23.12
C ASP A 731 7.86 16.80 -22.16
N PRO A 732 8.18 17.08 -20.89
CA PRO A 732 7.16 17.22 -19.85
C PRO A 732 6.31 18.50 -19.97
N ASN A 733 6.64 19.41 -20.90
CA ASN A 733 5.80 20.56 -21.26
C ASN A 733 4.73 20.21 -22.29
N ARG A 734 4.81 19.04 -22.94
CA ARG A 734 3.86 18.66 -23.99
C ARG A 734 2.47 18.39 -23.45
N TYR A 735 2.40 17.83 -22.24
CA TYR A 735 1.18 17.51 -21.51
C TYR A 735 1.38 17.88 -20.02
N PRO A 736 1.38 19.18 -19.68
CA PRO A 736 1.74 19.65 -18.35
C PRO A 736 0.85 19.11 -17.22
N LEU A 737 -0.43 18.85 -17.45
CA LEU A 737 -1.35 18.32 -16.44
C LEU A 737 -1.10 16.83 -16.20
N LEU A 738 -0.91 16.04 -17.26
CA LEU A 738 -0.51 14.63 -17.15
C LEU A 738 0.85 14.50 -16.45
N ASN A 739 1.82 15.34 -16.80
CA ASN A 739 3.10 15.38 -16.10
C ASN A 739 2.95 15.80 -14.63
N TRP A 740 2.08 16.77 -14.32
CA TRP A 740 1.78 17.15 -12.95
C TRP A 740 1.23 15.97 -12.15
N ILE A 741 0.26 15.25 -12.71
CA ILE A 741 -0.36 14.09 -12.07
C ILE A 741 0.70 13.02 -11.73
N VAL A 742 1.55 12.62 -12.68
CA VAL A 742 2.61 11.61 -12.43
C VAL A 742 3.70 12.10 -11.48
N ARG A 743 3.85 13.40 -11.27
CA ARG A 743 4.89 13.96 -10.41
C ARG A 743 4.43 14.40 -9.04
N TYR A 744 3.14 14.63 -8.83
CA TYR A 744 2.67 15.33 -7.63
C TYR A 744 1.28 14.92 -7.15
N PHE A 745 0.58 14.03 -7.86
CA PHE A 745 -0.78 13.66 -7.47
C PHE A 745 -0.85 13.08 -6.07
N ASP A 746 0.15 12.28 -5.67
CA ASP A 746 0.31 11.72 -4.33
C ASP A 746 0.36 12.77 -3.20
N TRP A 747 0.77 14.00 -3.49
CA TRP A 747 0.86 15.07 -2.49
C TRP A 747 -0.36 15.99 -2.47
N PHE A 748 -0.91 16.31 -3.64
CA PHE A 748 -1.99 17.32 -3.76
C PHE A 748 -3.36 16.71 -4.05
N ASN A 749 -3.44 15.46 -4.50
CA ASN A 749 -4.65 14.69 -4.76
C ASN A 749 -5.73 15.44 -5.57
N VAL A 750 -5.30 16.37 -6.44
CA VAL A 750 -6.15 17.18 -7.30
C VAL A 750 -5.40 17.57 -8.58
N ALA A 751 -6.13 17.77 -9.68
CA ALA A 751 -5.59 18.43 -10.86
C ALA A 751 -5.47 19.95 -10.63
N PRO A 752 -4.35 20.61 -11.00
CA PRO A 752 -4.04 21.98 -10.57
C PRO A 752 -5.00 23.03 -11.14
N VAL A 753 -5.66 22.72 -12.25
CA VAL A 753 -6.62 23.59 -12.96
C VAL A 753 -7.98 22.91 -13.15
N GLY A 754 -8.30 21.94 -12.27
CA GLY A 754 -9.56 21.20 -12.25
C GLY A 754 -9.63 20.01 -13.21
N TRP A 755 -10.62 19.14 -12.96
CA TRP A 755 -10.79 17.88 -13.69
C TRP A 755 -11.21 18.06 -15.15
N GLY A 756 -11.97 19.12 -15.48
CA GLY A 756 -12.35 19.43 -16.86
C GLY A 756 -11.15 19.75 -17.74
N SER A 757 -10.22 20.58 -17.25
CA SER A 757 -8.97 20.92 -17.94
C SER A 757 -8.08 19.69 -18.12
N PHE A 758 -7.99 18.85 -17.08
CA PHE A 758 -7.29 17.58 -17.15
C PHE A 758 -7.89 16.67 -18.24
N ALA A 759 -9.22 16.50 -18.26
CA ALA A 759 -9.90 15.71 -19.28
C ALA A 759 -9.69 16.26 -20.71
N ALA A 760 -9.65 17.59 -20.88
CA ALA A 760 -9.33 18.22 -22.16
C ALA A 760 -7.90 17.92 -22.63
N GLU A 761 -6.93 17.90 -21.70
CA GLU A 761 -5.57 17.47 -22.03
C GLU A 761 -5.49 15.97 -22.36
N VAL A 762 -6.18 15.12 -21.59
CA VAL A 762 -6.28 13.68 -21.86
C VAL A 762 -6.88 13.43 -23.24
N ARG A 763 -7.94 14.16 -23.62
CA ARG A 763 -8.54 14.14 -24.97
C ARG A 763 -7.49 14.38 -26.06
N ARG A 764 -6.67 15.42 -25.89
CA ARG A 764 -5.59 15.77 -26.83
C ARG A 764 -4.51 14.69 -26.84
N PHE A 765 -4.13 14.19 -25.67
CA PHE A 765 -3.11 13.16 -25.50
C PHE A 765 -3.49 11.87 -26.23
N VAL A 766 -4.68 11.31 -25.99
CA VAL A 766 -5.10 10.05 -26.64
C VAL A 766 -5.26 10.22 -28.15
N ASN A 767 -5.68 11.40 -28.61
CA ASN A 767 -5.75 11.71 -30.04
C ASN A 767 -4.37 11.80 -30.69
N GLN A 768 -3.42 12.50 -30.07
CA GLN A 768 -2.10 12.79 -30.67
C GLN A 768 -1.09 11.65 -30.51
N GLU A 769 -1.14 10.89 -29.41
CA GLU A 769 -0.20 9.79 -29.15
C GLU A 769 -0.71 8.43 -29.64
N PHE A 770 -2.04 8.25 -29.72
CA PHE A 770 -2.65 6.95 -30.03
C PHE A 770 -3.67 6.98 -31.19
N ASP A 771 -3.77 8.10 -31.92
CA ASP A 771 -4.67 8.27 -33.06
C ASP A 771 -6.17 8.02 -32.73
N VAL A 772 -6.56 8.21 -31.46
CA VAL A 772 -7.94 8.04 -31.01
C VAL A 772 -8.83 9.16 -31.59
N PRO A 773 -9.89 8.85 -32.36
CA PRO A 773 -10.73 9.87 -32.98
C PRO A 773 -11.54 10.69 -31.97
N LEU A 774 -11.63 12.00 -32.21
CA LEU A 774 -12.46 12.92 -31.42
C LEU A 774 -13.94 12.71 -31.75
N THR A 775 -14.61 11.86 -30.98
CA THR A 775 -15.98 11.38 -31.22
C THR A 775 -16.84 11.49 -29.95
N PRO A 776 -18.18 11.45 -30.08
CA PRO A 776 -19.09 11.36 -28.92
C PRO A 776 -18.78 10.19 -27.97
N ALA A 777 -18.23 9.09 -28.48
CA ALA A 777 -17.74 7.98 -27.65
C ALA A 777 -16.59 8.42 -26.74
N LEU A 778 -15.58 9.13 -27.26
CA LEU A 778 -14.51 9.68 -26.42
C LEU A 778 -15.04 10.74 -25.44
N ASP A 779 -15.97 11.59 -25.87
CA ASP A 779 -16.62 12.58 -24.99
C ASP A 779 -17.37 11.91 -23.83
N THR A 780 -18.09 10.82 -24.11
CA THR A 780 -18.76 9.99 -23.09
C THR A 780 -17.78 9.48 -22.04
N VAL A 781 -16.65 8.91 -22.48
CA VAL A 781 -15.63 8.36 -21.57
C VAL A 781 -15.02 9.44 -20.69
N LEU A 782 -14.72 10.61 -21.24
CA LEU A 782 -14.13 11.72 -20.49
C LEU A 782 -15.13 12.31 -19.50
N ALA A 783 -16.40 12.48 -19.89
CA ALA A 783 -17.45 12.98 -19.02
C ALA A 783 -17.72 12.00 -17.86
N LEU A 784 -17.78 10.69 -18.14
CA LEU A 784 -17.87 9.65 -17.12
C LEU A 784 -16.66 9.69 -16.17
N GLN A 785 -15.44 9.72 -16.73
CA GLN A 785 -14.21 9.72 -15.95
C GLN A 785 -14.16 10.91 -14.97
N VAL A 786 -14.50 12.12 -15.42
CA VAL A 786 -14.61 13.31 -14.55
C VAL A 786 -15.69 13.12 -13.49
N SER A 787 -16.83 12.54 -13.88
CA SER A 787 -17.94 12.30 -12.96
C SER A 787 -17.58 11.30 -11.86
N LEU A 788 -16.61 10.41 -12.04
CA LEU A 788 -16.15 9.48 -11.01
C LEU A 788 -15.14 10.09 -10.03
N LEU A 789 -14.60 11.28 -10.33
CA LEU A 789 -13.57 11.92 -9.51
C LEU A 789 -14.18 12.81 -8.41
N PRO A 790 -13.61 12.79 -7.19
CA PRO A 790 -13.99 13.66 -6.09
C PRO A 790 -13.83 15.14 -6.43
N GLU A 791 -14.83 15.93 -6.03
CA GLU A 791 -14.86 17.38 -6.13
C GLU A 791 -15.49 17.96 -4.87
N THR A 792 -14.89 19.04 -4.34
CA THR A 792 -15.34 19.67 -3.10
C THR A 792 -16.77 20.21 -3.24
N GLY A 793 -17.62 19.96 -2.25
CA GLY A 793 -18.99 20.47 -2.23
C GLY A 793 -19.95 19.73 -3.17
N ARG A 794 -19.50 18.65 -3.81
CA ARG A 794 -20.37 17.77 -4.60
C ARG A 794 -21.50 17.20 -3.74
N THR A 795 -22.70 17.17 -4.32
CA THR A 795 -23.89 16.58 -3.71
C THR A 795 -24.23 15.27 -4.42
N PHE A 796 -24.88 14.35 -3.69
CA PHE A 796 -25.22 13.03 -4.18
C PHE A 796 -26.72 12.73 -4.00
N PRO A 797 -27.36 11.96 -4.90
CA PRO A 797 -26.77 11.40 -6.13
C PRO A 797 -26.42 12.50 -7.15
N ALA A 798 -25.38 12.28 -7.94
CA ALA A 798 -24.96 13.15 -9.03
C ALA A 798 -25.16 12.44 -10.36
N GLU A 799 -25.89 13.07 -11.28
CA GLU A 799 -26.25 12.50 -12.58
C GLU A 799 -25.52 13.21 -13.71
N VAL A 800 -25.15 12.45 -14.73
CA VAL A 800 -24.60 12.96 -15.99
C VAL A 800 -25.24 12.24 -17.16
N ASP A 801 -25.77 12.99 -18.12
CA ASP A 801 -26.27 12.43 -19.38
C ASP A 801 -25.09 12.15 -20.31
N LEU A 802 -25.01 10.91 -20.80
CA LEU A 802 -23.96 10.43 -21.68
C LEU A 802 -24.55 10.09 -23.06
N ASP A 803 -23.82 10.40 -24.12
CA ASP A 803 -24.20 10.08 -25.50
C ASP A 803 -24.26 8.56 -25.74
N HIS A 804 -23.53 7.78 -24.93
CA HIS A 804 -23.46 6.32 -24.99
C HIS A 804 -23.54 5.69 -23.59
N ASP A 805 -24.23 4.55 -23.49
CA ASP A 805 -24.38 3.77 -22.27
C ASP A 805 -23.08 3.05 -21.91
N TYR A 806 -22.24 3.75 -21.15
CA TYR A 806 -20.95 3.22 -20.72
C TYR A 806 -21.11 2.05 -19.73
N VAL A 807 -22.17 2.02 -18.91
CA VAL A 807 -22.38 0.93 -17.95
C VAL A 807 -22.67 -0.38 -18.68
N ALA A 808 -23.55 -0.35 -19.68
CA ALA A 808 -23.78 -1.51 -20.54
C ALA A 808 -22.51 -1.91 -21.31
N TYR A 809 -21.78 -0.93 -21.85
CA TYR A 809 -20.49 -1.19 -22.52
C TYR A 809 -19.47 -1.88 -21.61
N PHE A 810 -19.30 -1.40 -20.37
CA PHE A 810 -18.37 -1.97 -19.41
C PHE A 810 -18.81 -3.38 -18.99
N ARG A 811 -20.11 -3.58 -18.72
CA ARG A 811 -20.68 -4.90 -18.38
C ARG A 811 -20.47 -5.90 -19.51
N ASP A 812 -20.79 -5.54 -20.75
CA ASP A 812 -20.61 -6.40 -21.92
C ASP A 812 -19.13 -6.84 -22.05
N ASN A 813 -18.19 -5.89 -21.94
CA ASN A 813 -16.77 -6.18 -22.11
C ASN A 813 -16.13 -6.94 -20.94
N THR A 814 -16.74 -6.91 -19.75
CA THR A 814 -16.23 -7.61 -18.55
C THR A 814 -17.01 -8.88 -18.21
N TYR A 815 -18.10 -9.18 -18.90
CA TYR A 815 -18.98 -10.32 -18.62
C TYR A 815 -18.23 -11.67 -18.53
N SER A 816 -17.26 -11.90 -19.40
CA SER A 816 -16.46 -13.14 -19.39
C SER A 816 -15.62 -13.31 -18.11
N LEU A 817 -15.21 -12.21 -17.47
CA LEU A 817 -14.50 -12.22 -16.19
C LEU A 817 -15.35 -12.78 -15.04
N TRP A 818 -16.68 -12.71 -15.17
CA TRP A 818 -17.63 -13.25 -14.20
C TRP A 818 -18.08 -14.68 -14.50
N THR A 819 -17.86 -15.17 -15.73
CA THR A 819 -18.22 -16.54 -16.13
C THR A 819 -17.03 -17.48 -15.98
N ASP A 820 -16.09 -17.45 -16.92
CA ASP A 820 -14.90 -18.31 -16.93
C ASP A 820 -13.63 -17.60 -16.42
N GLY A 821 -13.71 -16.29 -16.17
CA GLY A 821 -12.62 -15.49 -15.64
C GLY A 821 -11.69 -14.93 -16.72
N HIS A 822 -11.80 -15.37 -17.96
CA HIS A 822 -10.90 -14.92 -19.02
C HIS A 822 -11.33 -13.57 -19.59
N ASN A 823 -10.37 -12.70 -19.88
CA ASN A 823 -10.65 -11.45 -20.60
C ASN A 823 -11.05 -11.72 -22.05
N ARG A 824 -12.34 -11.54 -22.38
CA ARG A 824 -12.89 -11.68 -23.74
C ARG A 824 -13.90 -10.55 -24.01
N PRO A 825 -13.42 -9.33 -24.28
CA PRO A 825 -14.28 -8.20 -24.64
C PRO A 825 -15.13 -8.55 -25.87
N THR A 826 -16.36 -8.04 -25.94
CA THR A 826 -17.31 -8.38 -27.02
C THR A 826 -16.87 -7.84 -28.38
N GLY A 827 -16.00 -6.82 -28.37
CA GLY A 827 -15.56 -6.11 -29.57
C GLY A 827 -16.62 -5.16 -30.13
N ARG A 828 -17.76 -4.97 -29.44
CA ARG A 828 -18.75 -3.97 -29.79
C ARG A 828 -18.24 -2.59 -29.31
N PRO A 829 -17.99 -1.63 -30.22
CA PRO A 829 -17.47 -0.32 -29.84
C PRO A 829 -18.49 0.48 -29.04
N LEU A 830 -18.01 1.39 -28.18
CA LEU A 830 -18.87 2.23 -27.32
C LEU A 830 -19.87 3.06 -28.14
N GLY A 831 -19.49 3.47 -29.36
CA GLY A 831 -20.35 4.23 -30.26
C GLY A 831 -21.65 3.52 -30.68
N ASP A 832 -21.74 2.20 -30.51
CA ASP A 832 -22.92 1.40 -30.85
C ASP A 832 -23.94 1.31 -29.70
N TYR A 833 -23.62 1.87 -28.53
CA TYR A 833 -24.53 1.92 -27.38
C TYR A 833 -25.32 3.23 -27.43
N GLY A 834 -26.62 3.17 -27.14
CA GLY A 834 -27.48 4.35 -27.13
C GLY A 834 -27.18 5.27 -25.94
N PRO A 835 -27.76 6.48 -25.89
CA PRO A 835 -27.57 7.41 -24.78
C PRO A 835 -28.14 6.85 -23.47
N ALA A 836 -27.52 7.20 -22.35
CA ALA A 836 -27.96 6.83 -21.01
C ALA A 836 -27.53 7.86 -19.96
N THR A 837 -28.27 7.93 -18.86
CA THR A 837 -27.89 8.72 -17.69
C THR A 837 -27.04 7.85 -16.76
N PHE A 838 -25.86 8.34 -16.39
CA PHE A 838 -25.00 7.72 -15.39
C PHE A 838 -25.16 8.40 -14.04
N THR A 839 -25.26 7.61 -12.98
CA THR A 839 -25.49 8.10 -11.61
C THR A 839 -24.34 7.70 -10.70
N VAL A 840 -23.74 8.70 -10.06
CA VAL A 840 -22.84 8.53 -8.92
C VAL A 840 -23.67 8.66 -7.65
N VAL A 841 -23.68 7.60 -6.86
CA VAL A 841 -24.63 7.40 -5.75
C VAL A 841 -24.14 8.06 -4.46
N GLY A 842 -22.82 8.17 -4.27
CA GLY A 842 -22.28 8.71 -3.02
C GLY A 842 -20.76 8.82 -2.94
N ASP A 843 -20.32 9.29 -1.78
CA ASP A 843 -18.92 9.40 -1.39
C ASP A 843 -18.71 8.70 -0.02
N PRO A 844 -18.73 7.37 0.01
CA PRO A 844 -18.66 6.60 1.25
C PRO A 844 -17.31 6.75 1.98
N ALA A 845 -16.26 7.19 1.28
CA ALA A 845 -14.96 7.48 1.86
C ALA A 845 -14.77 8.96 2.24
N GLY A 846 -15.80 9.80 2.08
CA GLY A 846 -15.79 11.22 2.44
C GLY A 846 -14.75 12.06 1.69
N ARG A 847 -14.30 11.64 0.50
CA ARG A 847 -13.26 12.30 -0.30
C ARG A 847 -13.65 13.70 -0.78
N CYS A 848 -14.91 13.93 -1.13
CA CYS A 848 -15.46 15.24 -1.51
C CYS A 848 -15.50 16.24 -0.34
N ARG A 849 -15.40 15.76 0.91
CA ARG A 849 -15.42 16.60 2.10
C ARG A 849 -14.06 16.74 2.77
N GLU A 850 -13.38 15.61 2.98
CA GLU A 850 -12.14 15.51 3.75
C GLU A 850 -10.90 15.55 2.85
N GLY A 851 -11.07 15.44 1.53
CA GLY A 851 -9.97 15.15 0.62
C GLY A 851 -9.38 13.76 0.89
N MET A 852 -8.16 13.53 0.43
CA MET A 852 -7.44 12.32 0.79
C MET A 852 -6.86 12.55 2.20
N ARG A 853 -7.22 11.70 3.17
CA ARG A 853 -6.36 11.52 4.35
C ARG A 853 -5.02 11.07 3.81
N ARG A 854 -4.00 11.93 3.93
CA ARG A 854 -2.68 11.72 3.31
C ARG A 854 -2.25 10.27 3.56
N PRO A 855 -2.16 9.42 2.52
CA PRO A 855 -1.39 8.23 2.67
C PRO A 855 0.04 8.69 2.96
N PRO A 856 0.76 8.01 3.85
CA PRO A 856 2.20 8.20 3.94
C PRO A 856 2.82 8.02 2.54
N ASP A 857 3.87 8.79 2.26
CA ASP A 857 4.48 9.02 0.94
C ASP A 857 4.36 7.81 -0.02
N ALA A 858 3.61 7.94 -1.14
CA ALA A 858 3.38 6.86 -2.13
C ALA A 858 4.66 6.43 -2.90
N ARG A 859 5.78 7.12 -2.63
CA ARG A 859 7.12 6.81 -3.12
C ARG A 859 7.95 6.11 -2.06
N ASN A 860 7.35 5.76 -0.92
CA ASN A 860 8.06 5.12 0.17
C ASN A 860 8.48 3.72 -0.30
N GLU A 861 9.79 3.54 -0.43
CA GLU A 861 10.38 2.28 -0.84
C GLU A 861 10.57 1.30 0.33
N ARG A 862 10.30 1.74 1.57
CA ARG A 862 10.72 1.04 2.80
C ARG A 862 9.65 0.13 3.39
N MET A 863 8.51 -0.07 2.73
CA MET A 863 7.39 -0.89 3.24
C MET A 863 6.87 -0.46 4.63
N MET A 864 7.24 0.72 5.14
CA MET A 864 6.94 1.11 6.53
C MET A 864 5.51 1.62 6.70
N GLU A 865 4.85 2.05 5.62
CA GLU A 865 3.63 2.86 5.79
C GLU A 865 2.58 2.68 4.65
N GLU A 866 2.94 1.98 3.57
CA GLU A 866 2.12 1.83 2.34
C GLU A 866 1.44 0.45 2.20
N PHE A 867 1.36 -0.33 3.27
CA PHE A 867 0.74 -1.65 3.24
C PHE A 867 -0.77 -1.60 2.87
N TRP A 868 -1.44 -0.46 3.13
CA TRP A 868 -2.90 -0.32 3.12
C TRP A 868 -3.41 0.83 2.25
N LEU A 869 -2.96 0.98 0.99
CA LEU A 869 -3.68 1.85 0.04
C LEU A 869 -5.04 1.22 -0.29
N SER A 870 -5.99 1.40 0.59
CA SER A 870 -7.10 0.48 0.75
C SER A 870 -8.42 0.96 0.16
N GLY A 871 -8.37 2.02 -0.65
CA GLY A 871 -9.54 2.53 -1.33
C GLY A 871 -9.21 3.04 -2.73
N HIS A 872 -10.17 2.86 -3.63
CA HIS A 872 -10.24 3.63 -4.86
C HIS A 872 -10.56 5.10 -4.54
N TRP A 873 -10.13 5.98 -5.44
CA TRP A 873 -10.52 7.39 -5.43
C TRP A 873 -11.85 7.61 -6.16
N GLU A 874 -12.33 6.60 -6.90
CA GLU A 874 -13.61 6.63 -7.61
C GLU A 874 -14.78 6.66 -6.62
N LEU A 875 -15.75 7.53 -6.88
CA LEU A 875 -16.98 7.69 -6.11
C LEU A 875 -17.96 6.50 -6.32
N ASP A 876 -18.82 6.23 -5.34
CA ASP A 876 -19.74 5.07 -5.36
C ASP A 876 -20.64 5.11 -6.60
N SER A 877 -20.58 4.06 -7.42
CA SER A 877 -21.29 3.96 -8.69
C SER A 877 -21.41 2.50 -9.16
N PRO A 878 -22.22 2.20 -10.19
CA PRO A 878 -22.32 0.86 -10.76
C PRO A 878 -21.02 0.27 -11.34
N LEU A 879 -19.92 1.02 -11.39
CA LEU A 879 -18.63 0.61 -11.96
C LEU A 879 -17.56 0.27 -10.90
N VAL A 880 -17.73 0.71 -9.64
CA VAL A 880 -16.67 0.63 -8.60
C VAL A 880 -16.67 -0.72 -7.88
N GLN A 881 -15.70 -1.58 -8.17
CA GLN A 881 -15.60 -2.91 -7.55
C GLN A 881 -15.24 -2.91 -6.05
N ASN A 882 -15.73 -3.95 -5.37
CA ASN A 882 -15.60 -4.21 -3.93
C ASN A 882 -14.15 -4.24 -3.43
N HIS A 883 -13.82 -3.41 -2.43
CA HIS A 883 -12.57 -3.50 -1.65
C HIS A 883 -12.77 -4.08 -0.26
N SER A 884 -11.70 -4.62 0.30
CA SER A 884 -11.69 -5.36 1.57
C SER A 884 -12.08 -4.52 2.77
N GLU A 885 -11.70 -3.24 2.81
CA GLU A 885 -12.08 -2.31 3.88
C GLU A 885 -13.53 -1.83 3.79
N VAL A 886 -14.09 -1.92 2.60
CA VAL A 886 -15.43 -1.45 2.28
C VAL A 886 -16.47 -2.54 2.52
N ALA A 887 -16.15 -3.77 2.09
CA ALA A 887 -16.92 -4.96 2.44
C ALA A 887 -16.99 -5.17 3.97
N ALA A 888 -15.95 -4.73 4.69
CA ALA A 888 -15.90 -4.68 6.14
C ALA A 888 -16.88 -3.65 6.76
N ALA A 889 -17.09 -2.51 6.10
CA ALA A 889 -17.90 -1.40 6.61
C ALA A 889 -19.39 -1.47 6.21
N GLY A 890 -19.74 -2.19 5.14
CA GLY A 890 -21.12 -2.34 4.68
C GLY A 890 -21.77 -1.01 4.24
N THR A 891 -20.97 -0.10 3.70
CA THR A 891 -21.35 1.32 3.47
C THR A 891 -21.64 1.69 2.02
N TYR A 892 -21.44 0.80 1.05
CA TYR A 892 -21.66 1.10 -0.37
C TYR A 892 -23.01 0.58 -0.84
N THR A 893 -23.69 1.39 -1.65
CA THR A 893 -25.05 1.10 -2.10
C THR A 893 -25.06 0.30 -3.41
N ALA A 894 -23.99 0.41 -4.23
CA ALA A 894 -23.89 -0.20 -5.55
C ALA A 894 -23.36 -1.65 -5.57
N LEU A 895 -23.10 -2.26 -4.40
CA LEU A 895 -22.53 -3.61 -4.30
C LEU A 895 -23.40 -4.67 -5.00
N ASP A 896 -24.73 -4.52 -4.93
CA ASP A 896 -25.70 -5.51 -5.44
C ASP A 896 -25.86 -5.48 -6.97
N ASP A 897 -25.57 -4.35 -7.63
CA ASP A 897 -25.79 -4.16 -9.07
C ASP A 897 -24.62 -4.64 -9.96
N GLN A 898 -23.60 -5.25 -9.37
CA GLN A 898 -22.38 -5.66 -10.10
C GLN A 898 -22.42 -7.06 -10.67
N VAL A 899 -23.21 -7.95 -10.07
CA VAL A 899 -23.33 -9.34 -10.52
C VAL A 899 -24.37 -9.39 -11.65
N PRO A 900 -24.01 -9.82 -12.88
CA PRO A 900 -25.00 -9.98 -13.94
C PRO A 900 -26.11 -10.97 -13.55
N ASP A 901 -27.37 -10.56 -13.72
CA ASP A 901 -28.57 -11.32 -13.33
C ASP A 901 -28.71 -12.68 -14.06
N ASP A 902 -28.08 -12.82 -15.22
CA ASP A 902 -28.17 -13.96 -16.12
C ASP A 902 -27.04 -14.99 -15.93
N LEU A 903 -26.15 -14.80 -14.94
CA LEU A 903 -25.14 -15.80 -14.62
C LEU A 903 -25.79 -17.11 -14.14
N PRO A 904 -25.31 -18.28 -14.61
CA PRO A 904 -25.78 -19.55 -14.08
C PRO A 904 -25.46 -19.63 -12.58
N PRO A 905 -26.40 -20.11 -11.74
CA PRO A 905 -26.13 -20.28 -10.32
C PRO A 905 -24.93 -21.22 -10.15
N GLU A 906 -23.99 -20.86 -9.29
CA GLU A 906 -22.92 -21.80 -8.93
C GLU A 906 -23.55 -23.08 -8.34
N PRO A 907 -22.99 -24.26 -8.64
CA PRO A 907 -23.50 -25.52 -8.09
C PRO A 907 -23.61 -25.44 -6.56
N GLU A 908 -24.78 -25.84 -6.05
CA GLU A 908 -25.30 -25.58 -4.69
C GLU A 908 -24.26 -25.60 -3.55
N ARG A 909 -23.71 -24.43 -3.28
CA ARG A 909 -23.56 -23.85 -1.94
C ARG A 909 -23.89 -22.38 -2.08
N ALA A 910 -25.17 -22.08 -2.24
CA ALA A 910 -25.67 -20.71 -2.22
C ALA A 910 -25.24 -20.07 -0.91
N SER A 911 -24.22 -19.21 -0.96
CA SER A 911 -23.80 -18.44 0.19
C SER A 911 -24.98 -17.54 0.56
N ARG A 912 -25.39 -17.54 1.82
CA ARG A 912 -26.47 -16.67 2.37
C ARG A 912 -26.12 -15.17 2.33
N VAL A 913 -25.10 -14.81 1.57
CA VAL A 913 -24.46 -13.49 1.50
C VAL A 913 -25.37 -12.51 0.76
N SER A 914 -25.98 -12.94 -0.34
CA SER A 914 -26.93 -12.10 -1.08
C SER A 914 -28.22 -11.81 -0.29
N GLU A 915 -28.66 -12.72 0.59
CA GLU A 915 -29.83 -12.50 1.46
C GLU A 915 -29.51 -11.58 2.63
N ASN A 916 -28.35 -11.74 3.28
CA ASN A 916 -27.97 -10.92 4.44
C ASN A 916 -27.61 -9.47 4.06
N VAL A 917 -27.04 -9.24 2.88
CA VAL A 917 -26.85 -7.87 2.33
C VAL A 917 -28.21 -7.23 2.05
N ARG A 918 -29.14 -7.96 1.41
CA ARG A 918 -30.52 -7.49 1.17
C ARG A 918 -31.28 -7.14 2.45
N ILE A 919 -31.12 -7.94 3.51
CA ILE A 919 -31.79 -7.68 4.81
C ILE A 919 -31.27 -6.39 5.44
N ARG A 920 -29.96 -6.10 5.40
CA ARG A 920 -29.40 -4.86 5.96
C ARG A 920 -29.78 -3.60 5.19
N VAL A 921 -29.92 -3.68 3.87
CA VAL A 921 -30.42 -2.56 3.04
C VAL A 921 -31.89 -2.29 3.35
N ALA A 922 -32.71 -3.33 3.51
CA ALA A 922 -34.12 -3.19 3.86
C ALA A 922 -34.34 -2.61 5.27
N GLU A 923 -33.53 -3.01 6.26
CA GLU A 923 -33.61 -2.49 7.62
C GLU A 923 -33.14 -1.02 7.72
N ARG A 924 -32.14 -0.60 6.92
CA ARG A 924 -31.72 0.81 6.84
C ARG A 924 -32.69 1.70 6.06
N ALA A 925 -33.41 1.16 5.08
CA ALA A 925 -34.46 1.89 4.37
C ALA A 925 -35.75 2.06 5.21
N ALA A 926 -35.88 1.28 6.28
CA ALA A 926 -37.03 1.30 7.19
C ALA A 926 -36.83 2.18 8.44
N VAL A 927 -35.61 2.67 8.69
CA VAL A 927 -35.24 3.63 9.75
C VAL A 927 -35.00 4.99 9.12
#